data_AF-A0A349Z6M9-F1
#
_entry.id   AF-A0A349Z6M9-F1
#
_cell.length_a   1.000
_cell.length_b   1.000
_cell.length_c   1.000
_cell.angle_alpha   90.00
_cell.angle_beta   90.00
_cell.angle_gamma   90.00
#
_symmetry.space_group_name_H-M   'P 1'
#
loop_
_entity.id
_entity.type
_entity.pdbx_description
1 polymer ?
#
loop_
_entity_poly.entity_id
_entity_poly.type
_entity_poly.pdbx_seq_one_letter_code
_entity_poly.pdbx_strand_id
1 'polypeptide(L)'
;MKRVSPAWLASLFLCAVAQHATGDDLDIFLGTSNAAQTYNPNVLFIMDTSGSMGSKDGGSESRMLRVQNALKDALASATNINAGLMRFSDHGGPILYPTTNIDQSIDAQLSSSTNASANDGYEISSSVYTNTDEIILSFSTSPVTSAFRFEDLNIPRGATITSAYLKFTSAQYNIASTNITIAGELTGDSSALTSASGSISSKTQTAAVIDWSTDNDFPSGGDDVSSPDIAPVIQEIIDQSSWCGNNALTVLINGEGTSTSSNRRVMAYDDGTGTAPQLVISYDQTSATGCVAGEAQYQIADSYDNVEEATNGWESTGRELTFRDSSNSYIGLRFTDVNIPQGATVTNAYLEFTAYDTDTRNGATMLIRGIDQDNVSNFRYHSRNDLRNIAKTGGVTWSIPDFRRNRTYQTGDLSSIINGIVGRSGWQAGNALGFVLSDFDELRGAYSYSGKPSRAPRLYIEFNGNATAGNSLSVRDLLISQVDDLSANGLTPIVDTLYEAALYYGGRQVDYGLTRGNSSVSSSVRRSTRVSHRDSYTGADSVLPYGCDPENLSDYDCINEYIPSGAQYISPVTDLQCQTNNHIVLLSDGEANNNHSAAKIQALLNSNCQSSSSGEYCGLDLVSNISKSATSVIGPKVTTHTIGFAANNNANNFLYRLALQSGGGFYTANNSTDLLNAFETILRAVKDVNATFVSPGVAVNQLNRLTHQDELYYALFKPAEGTLWPGNLKKYRISGDTVYDQNGLAAIDTNTGFFADSSHSYWSLFQDGADVREGGAASLLPLTRNVYFFDGPGSIVSGANQVHENNSAITTTTMDTDGEADPQGLREILLKWTRGVDIKDYDGDGNITESRLQMGDPIHSQPVIVNYGNNDSVIFIATNHGFLHAFDA
;
A
#
# COMPACT_ATOMS: atom_id res chain seq x y z
N MET A 1 36.08 -15.64 -80.09
CA MET A 1 35.76 -14.66 -79.02
C MET A 1 35.13 -15.43 -77.86
N LYS A 2 35.66 -15.19 -76.66
CA LYS A 2 35.61 -16.09 -75.50
C LYS A 2 34.22 -16.15 -74.87
N ARG A 3 33.85 -17.39 -74.52
CA ARG A 3 32.69 -17.79 -73.71
C ARG A 3 32.89 -17.32 -72.26
N VAL A 4 31.86 -16.71 -71.68
CA VAL A 4 31.76 -16.43 -70.24
C VAL A 4 30.98 -17.58 -69.59
N SER A 5 31.43 -18.02 -68.43
CA SER A 5 31.02 -19.25 -67.74
C SER A 5 29.68 -19.10 -66.99
N PRO A 6 28.98 -20.22 -66.68
CA PRO A 6 27.65 -20.20 -66.05
C PRO A 6 27.65 -19.77 -64.57
N ALA A 7 28.83 -19.56 -63.98
CA ALA A 7 28.99 -19.25 -62.55
C ALA A 7 28.53 -17.84 -62.17
N TRP A 8 28.50 -16.90 -63.13
CA TRP A 8 28.16 -15.50 -62.85
C TRP A 8 26.66 -15.20 -62.80
N LEU A 9 25.83 -16.02 -63.45
CA LEU A 9 24.36 -15.87 -63.40
C LEU A 9 23.74 -16.50 -62.15
N ALA A 10 24.41 -17.48 -61.52
CA ALA A 10 23.95 -18.09 -60.27
C ALA A 10 24.19 -17.17 -59.05
N SER A 11 25.27 -16.38 -59.04
CA SER A 11 25.54 -15.43 -57.94
C SER A 11 24.56 -14.26 -57.88
N LEU A 12 24.01 -13.81 -59.02
CA LEU A 12 23.02 -12.72 -59.02
C LEU A 12 21.62 -13.19 -58.58
N PHE A 13 21.29 -14.47 -58.75
CA PHE A 13 20.02 -15.03 -58.25
C PHE A 13 20.07 -15.43 -56.78
N LEU A 14 21.24 -15.78 -56.22
CA LEU A 14 21.39 -16.03 -54.77
C LEU A 14 21.48 -14.76 -53.92
N CYS A 15 21.94 -13.63 -54.47
CA CYS A 15 21.93 -12.34 -53.75
C CYS A 15 20.53 -11.71 -53.63
N ALA A 16 19.55 -12.15 -54.43
CA ALA A 16 18.18 -11.62 -54.38
C ALA A 16 17.26 -12.36 -53.39
N VAL A 17 17.72 -13.47 -52.77
CA VAL A 17 16.94 -14.26 -51.79
C VAL A 17 17.42 -14.03 -50.35
N ALA A 18 18.48 -13.23 -50.15
CA ALA A 18 19.03 -12.93 -48.81
C ALA A 18 18.44 -11.68 -48.14
N GLN A 19 17.45 -11.02 -48.76
CA GLN A 19 16.74 -9.90 -48.16
C GLN A 19 15.26 -10.25 -48.10
N HIS A 20 14.87 -11.01 -47.08
CA HIS A 20 13.56 -11.06 -46.43
C HIS A 20 13.59 -12.26 -45.49
N ALA A 21 14.52 -12.26 -44.53
CA ALA A 21 14.18 -12.83 -43.24
C ALA A 21 13.32 -11.76 -42.58
N THR A 22 12.01 -11.80 -42.85
CA THR A 22 11.06 -11.22 -41.92
C THR A 22 11.28 -11.97 -40.62
N GLY A 23 11.65 -11.26 -39.54
CA GLY A 23 11.48 -11.82 -38.22
C GLY A 23 10.05 -12.32 -38.14
N ASP A 24 9.87 -13.59 -37.80
CA ASP A 24 8.56 -14.03 -37.34
C ASP A 24 8.37 -13.26 -36.03
N ASP A 25 7.43 -12.30 -36.03
CA ASP A 25 7.05 -11.59 -34.82
C ASP A 25 6.67 -12.67 -33.81
N LEU A 26 7.51 -12.87 -32.79
CA LEU A 26 7.05 -13.50 -31.57
C LEU A 26 5.95 -12.59 -31.05
N ASP A 27 4.74 -13.12 -30.93
CA ASP A 27 3.63 -12.48 -30.25
C ASP A 27 4.04 -12.24 -28.78
N ILE A 28 4.68 -11.10 -28.53
CA ILE A 28 4.67 -10.49 -27.20
C ILE A 28 3.24 -10.01 -27.05
N PHE A 29 2.45 -10.69 -26.22
CA PHE A 29 1.14 -10.20 -25.82
C PHE A 29 1.30 -8.93 -24.99
N LEU A 30 1.41 -7.79 -25.68
CA LEU A 30 1.29 -6.46 -25.12
C LEU A 30 -0.20 -6.10 -25.14
N GLY A 31 -0.79 -5.88 -23.96
CA GLY A 31 -2.00 -5.08 -23.85
C GLY A 31 -1.69 -3.69 -24.42
N THR A 32 -2.38 -3.30 -25.49
CA THR A 32 -2.18 -2.01 -26.15
C THR A 32 -2.76 -0.88 -25.30
N SER A 33 -1.93 -0.11 -24.61
CA SER A 33 -2.30 1.26 -24.20
C SER A 33 -1.11 2.21 -24.33
N ASN A 34 -1.36 3.31 -25.08
CA ASN A 34 -0.48 4.46 -25.13
C ASN A 34 -0.56 5.18 -23.77
N ALA A 35 0.60 5.43 -23.16
CA ALA A 35 0.81 5.79 -21.75
C ALA A 35 0.66 4.58 -20.82
N ALA A 36 1.77 4.11 -20.25
CA ALA A 36 1.77 3.18 -19.13
C ALA A 36 1.04 3.88 -17.98
N GLN A 37 -0.24 3.53 -17.78
CA GLN A 37 -1.00 4.00 -16.65
C GLN A 37 -0.56 3.16 -15.44
N THR A 38 0.15 3.79 -14.51
CA THR A 38 0.53 3.17 -13.25
C THR A 38 -0.72 3.05 -12.39
N TYR A 39 -1.08 1.83 -11.99
CA TYR A 39 -2.23 1.59 -11.12
C TYR A 39 -1.76 1.37 -9.69
N ASN A 40 -2.31 2.15 -8.75
CA ASN A 40 -2.12 1.90 -7.32
C ASN A 40 -2.71 0.53 -6.94
N PRO A 41 -2.10 -0.20 -5.98
CA PRO A 41 -2.68 -1.42 -5.43
C PRO A 41 -4.04 -1.13 -4.80
N ASN A 42 -5.03 -1.99 -5.07
CA ASN A 42 -6.36 -1.89 -4.48
C ASN A 42 -6.41 -2.72 -3.19
N VAL A 43 -6.74 -2.11 -2.06
CA VAL A 43 -6.82 -2.77 -0.75
C VAL A 43 -8.21 -2.58 -0.14
N LEU A 44 -8.92 -3.67 0.15
CA LEU A 44 -10.19 -3.67 0.85
C LEU A 44 -10.00 -4.25 2.25
N PHE A 45 -10.18 -3.42 3.27
CA PHE A 45 -10.11 -3.80 4.67
C PHE A 45 -11.44 -4.39 5.13
N ILE A 46 -11.45 -5.62 5.63
CA ILE A 46 -12.62 -6.26 6.22
C ILE A 46 -12.37 -6.41 7.72
N MET A 47 -13.14 -5.66 8.50
CA MET A 47 -12.98 -5.60 9.96
C MET A 47 -14.00 -6.49 10.68
N ASP A 48 -13.49 -7.31 11.59
CA ASP A 48 -14.30 -8.08 12.52
C ASP A 48 -14.96 -7.15 13.51
N THR A 49 -16.29 -7.16 13.50
CA THR A 49 -17.11 -6.40 14.44
C THR A 49 -17.95 -7.32 15.32
N SER A 50 -17.58 -8.58 15.48
CA SER A 50 -18.33 -9.53 16.30
C SER A 50 -18.30 -9.16 17.78
N GLY A 51 -19.22 -9.74 18.57
CA GLY A 51 -19.32 -9.42 20.00
C GLY A 51 -18.06 -9.76 20.82
N SER A 52 -17.22 -10.70 20.38
CA SER A 52 -15.94 -11.01 21.03
C SER A 52 -14.95 -9.84 20.98
N MET A 53 -15.09 -8.95 20.00
CA MET A 53 -14.30 -7.73 19.87
C MET A 53 -14.53 -6.74 21.02
N GLY A 54 -15.59 -6.91 21.82
CA GLY A 54 -15.80 -6.15 23.06
C GLY A 54 -14.92 -6.59 24.24
N SER A 55 -14.22 -7.73 24.14
CA SER A 55 -13.36 -8.24 25.21
C SER A 55 -12.14 -7.35 25.44
N LYS A 56 -11.78 -7.09 26.71
CA LYS A 56 -10.54 -6.40 27.08
C LYS A 56 -9.32 -7.32 27.24
N ASP A 57 -9.53 -8.63 27.31
CA ASP A 57 -8.48 -9.65 27.53
C ASP A 57 -7.59 -9.40 28.76
N GLY A 58 -8.13 -8.76 29.80
CA GLY A 58 -7.40 -8.40 31.02
C GLY A 58 -6.61 -7.09 30.94
N GLY A 59 -6.68 -6.36 29.82
CA GLY A 59 -6.18 -4.98 29.67
C GLY A 59 -7.23 -3.91 30.00
N SER A 60 -6.90 -2.65 29.71
CA SER A 60 -7.80 -1.49 29.85
C SER A 60 -8.69 -1.26 28.62
N GLU A 61 -8.20 -1.62 27.42
CA GLU A 61 -8.88 -1.40 26.14
C GLU A 61 -9.49 -2.69 25.59
N SER A 62 -10.65 -2.59 24.95
CA SER A 62 -11.29 -3.66 24.19
C SER A 62 -10.49 -4.01 22.93
N ARG A 63 -10.72 -5.21 22.39
CA ARG A 63 -10.16 -5.62 21.11
C ARG A 63 -10.53 -4.65 20.00
N MET A 64 -11.79 -4.20 19.93
CA MET A 64 -12.26 -3.25 18.92
C MET A 64 -11.47 -1.93 18.98
N LEU A 65 -11.32 -1.33 20.16
CA LEU A 65 -10.57 -0.08 20.30
C LEU A 65 -9.10 -0.23 19.87
N ARG A 66 -8.47 -1.36 20.20
CA ARG A 66 -7.10 -1.66 19.75
C ARG A 66 -7.01 -1.80 18.23
N VAL A 67 -8.03 -2.37 17.59
CA VAL A 67 -8.13 -2.42 16.12
C VAL A 67 -8.33 -1.04 15.52
N GLN A 68 -9.24 -0.23 16.07
CA GLN A 68 -9.49 1.13 15.60
C GLN A 68 -8.22 1.96 15.63
N ASN A 69 -7.51 2.00 16.75
CA ASN A 69 -6.26 2.75 16.89
C ASN A 69 -5.19 2.26 15.91
N ALA A 70 -4.92 0.96 15.85
CA ALA A 70 -3.89 0.42 14.95
C ALA A 70 -4.22 0.61 13.47
N LEU A 71 -5.50 0.51 13.08
CA LEU A 71 -5.91 0.73 11.70
C LEU A 71 -5.86 2.21 11.32
N LYS A 72 -6.24 3.13 12.23
CA LYS A 72 -6.08 4.58 12.01
C LYS A 72 -4.62 4.94 11.76
N ASP A 73 -3.70 4.44 12.59
CA ASP A 73 -2.25 4.67 12.41
C ASP A 73 -1.72 4.09 11.09
N ALA A 74 -2.18 2.89 10.72
CA ALA A 74 -1.81 2.26 9.45
C ALA A 74 -2.36 3.02 8.25
N LEU A 75 -3.61 3.50 8.33
CA LEU A 75 -4.24 4.32 7.30
C LEU A 75 -3.63 5.72 7.23
N ALA A 76 -3.17 6.31 8.33
CA ALA A 76 -2.49 7.60 8.35
C ALA A 76 -1.12 7.54 7.66
N SER A 77 -0.40 6.42 7.79
CA SER A 77 0.95 6.23 7.22
C SER A 77 0.98 5.57 5.83
N ALA A 78 -0.16 5.03 5.36
CA ALA A 78 -0.28 4.44 4.04
C ALA A 78 -0.06 5.48 2.94
N THR A 79 0.55 5.09 1.81
CA THR A 79 0.75 5.98 0.65
C THR A 79 0.62 5.15 -0.61
N ASN A 80 0.36 5.75 -1.78
CA ASN A 80 0.39 5.06 -3.08
C ASN A 80 -0.48 3.77 -3.11
N ILE A 81 -1.67 3.82 -2.49
CA ILE A 81 -2.66 2.72 -2.50
C ILE A 81 -4.07 3.29 -2.73
N ASN A 82 -4.97 2.45 -3.21
CA ASN A 82 -6.40 2.68 -3.07
C ASN A 82 -6.91 1.85 -1.87
N ALA A 83 -7.73 2.45 -1.01
CA ALA A 83 -8.25 1.83 0.20
C ALA A 83 -9.78 1.87 0.24
N GLY A 84 -10.40 0.78 0.69
CA GLY A 84 -11.83 0.69 0.97
C GLY A 84 -12.08 -0.05 2.29
N LEU A 85 -13.28 0.07 2.84
CA LEU A 85 -13.63 -0.47 4.15
C LEU A 85 -14.93 -1.28 4.12
N MET A 86 -14.91 -2.42 4.80
CA MET A 86 -16.04 -3.30 5.09
C MET A 86 -16.04 -3.68 6.57
N ARG A 87 -17.23 -4.05 7.06
CA ARG A 87 -17.41 -4.64 8.38
C ARG A 87 -18.23 -5.93 8.29
N PHE A 88 -18.16 -6.76 9.33
CA PHE A 88 -19.14 -7.82 9.51
C PHE A 88 -20.53 -7.27 9.87
N SER A 89 -21.54 -7.98 9.40
CA SER A 89 -22.94 -7.92 9.80
C SER A 89 -23.40 -9.38 9.88
N ASP A 90 -24.24 -9.79 10.83
CA ASP A 90 -24.58 -11.21 11.06
C ASP A 90 -24.83 -12.05 9.78
N HIS A 91 -25.27 -11.44 8.67
CA HIS A 91 -25.28 -12.04 7.34
C HIS A 91 -24.39 -11.25 6.36
N GLY A 92 -23.08 -11.56 6.29
CA GLY A 92 -22.14 -10.92 5.37
C GLY A 92 -21.67 -9.53 5.82
N GLY A 93 -21.56 -8.57 4.93
CA GLY A 93 -21.12 -7.22 5.31
C GLY A 93 -21.24 -6.21 4.19
N PRO A 94 -21.68 -4.96 4.45
CA PRO A 94 -21.75 -3.92 3.44
C PRO A 94 -20.35 -3.38 3.08
N ILE A 95 -20.24 -2.76 1.90
CA ILE A 95 -19.14 -1.85 1.58
C ILE A 95 -19.41 -0.53 2.32
N LEU A 96 -18.67 -0.22 3.39
CA LEU A 96 -18.81 1.03 4.13
C LEU A 96 -18.21 2.21 3.36
N TYR A 97 -17.12 1.95 2.62
CA TYR A 97 -16.55 2.88 1.67
C TYR A 97 -15.87 2.15 0.51
N PRO A 98 -16.11 2.55 -0.76
CA PRO A 98 -15.51 1.90 -1.91
C PRO A 98 -14.00 2.12 -1.98
N THR A 99 -13.28 1.16 -2.56
CA THR A 99 -11.83 1.26 -2.80
C THR A 99 -11.51 2.42 -3.74
N THR A 100 -10.95 3.49 -3.17
CA THR A 100 -10.63 4.75 -3.85
C THR A 100 -9.23 5.18 -3.46
N ASN A 101 -8.57 6.04 -4.26
CA ASN A 101 -7.28 6.59 -3.89
C ASN A 101 -7.38 7.28 -2.52
N ILE A 102 -6.54 6.86 -1.57
CA ILE A 102 -6.60 7.30 -0.19
C ILE A 102 -6.35 8.82 -0.03
N ASP A 103 -5.62 9.43 -0.97
CA ASP A 103 -5.29 10.86 -0.94
C ASP A 103 -6.22 11.71 -1.82
N GLN A 104 -7.27 11.10 -2.41
CA GLN A 104 -8.24 11.83 -3.20
C GLN A 104 -9.12 12.73 -2.34
N SER A 105 -9.36 13.97 -2.76
CA SER A 105 -10.28 14.90 -2.10
C SER A 105 -11.76 14.50 -2.28
N ILE A 106 -12.57 14.69 -1.24
CA ILE A 106 -13.99 14.30 -1.19
C ILE A 106 -14.83 15.29 -0.37
N ASP A 107 -16.13 15.36 -0.62
CA ASP A 107 -17.11 16.06 0.23
C ASP A 107 -17.77 15.07 1.21
N ALA A 108 -17.39 15.09 2.49
CA ALA A 108 -17.85 14.10 3.47
C ALA A 108 -18.10 14.66 4.89
N GLN A 109 -18.84 13.90 5.68
CA GLN A 109 -19.02 14.08 7.13
C GLN A 109 -17.80 13.50 7.87
N LEU A 110 -17.32 14.21 8.90
CA LEU A 110 -16.26 13.76 9.80
C LEU A 110 -16.86 13.35 11.15
N SER A 111 -16.31 12.28 11.72
CA SER A 111 -16.56 11.81 13.08
C SER A 111 -15.20 11.70 13.78
N SER A 112 -15.08 12.28 14.97
CA SER A 112 -13.87 12.19 15.81
C SER A 112 -14.26 11.82 17.23
N SER A 113 -13.62 10.80 17.79
CA SER A 113 -13.84 10.32 19.15
C SER A 113 -12.82 10.92 20.13
N THR A 114 -13.16 11.07 21.40
CA THR A 114 -12.14 11.32 22.43
C THR A 114 -11.19 10.12 22.50
N ASN A 115 -9.87 10.38 22.49
CA ASN A 115 -8.82 9.37 22.29
C ASN A 115 -7.81 9.28 23.46
N ALA A 116 -8.08 9.97 24.57
CA ALA A 116 -7.23 9.95 25.77
C ALA A 116 -8.04 10.30 27.02
N SER A 117 -7.60 9.88 28.20
CA SER A 117 -8.24 10.22 29.48
C SER A 117 -8.26 11.74 29.72
N ALA A 118 -7.26 12.46 29.20
CA ALA A 118 -7.22 13.94 29.28
C ALA A 118 -8.14 14.62 28.24
N ASN A 119 -8.90 13.86 27.46
CA ASN A 119 -9.79 14.35 26.41
C ASN A 119 -11.27 14.23 26.75
N ASP A 120 -11.62 13.60 27.86
CA ASP A 120 -12.94 13.75 28.46
C ASP A 120 -12.88 13.84 29.99
N GLY A 121 -13.91 14.43 30.57
CA GLY A 121 -13.96 14.59 32.01
C GLY A 121 -15.18 15.36 32.47
N TYR A 122 -15.42 15.33 33.78
CA TYR A 122 -16.44 16.16 34.41
C TYR A 122 -15.95 16.78 35.72
N GLU A 123 -16.56 17.90 36.04
CA GLU A 123 -16.37 18.63 37.27
C GLU A 123 -17.68 18.70 38.04
N ILE A 124 -17.62 18.31 39.31
CA ILE A 124 -18.73 18.45 40.26
C ILE A 124 -18.17 18.92 41.61
N SER A 125 -18.79 19.95 42.19
CA SER A 125 -18.33 20.53 43.47
C SER A 125 -16.83 20.87 43.48
N SER A 126 -16.36 21.46 42.37
CA SER A 126 -14.96 21.85 42.12
C SER A 126 -13.96 20.69 42.06
N SER A 127 -14.41 19.43 42.13
CA SER A 127 -13.57 18.24 41.93
C SER A 127 -13.65 17.82 40.47
N VAL A 128 -12.49 17.64 39.84
CA VAL A 128 -12.37 17.30 38.42
C VAL A 128 -11.94 15.84 38.27
N TYR A 129 -12.62 15.12 37.38
CA TYR A 129 -12.39 13.72 37.07
C TYR A 129 -12.14 13.58 35.57
N THR A 130 -11.02 12.98 35.19
CA THR A 130 -10.55 12.79 33.80
C THR A 130 -9.96 11.39 33.61
N ASN A 131 -10.39 10.43 34.44
CA ASN A 131 -9.84 9.07 34.45
C ASN A 131 -10.90 8.06 34.92
N THR A 132 -12.12 8.23 34.43
CA THR A 132 -13.32 7.53 34.91
C THR A 132 -14.05 6.90 33.74
N ASP A 133 -14.52 5.66 33.91
CA ASP A 133 -15.25 4.92 32.86
C ASP A 133 -16.58 5.60 32.43
N GLU A 134 -17.15 6.47 33.26
CA GLU A 134 -18.38 7.22 32.97
C GLU A 134 -18.19 8.72 33.20
N ILE A 135 -18.73 9.54 32.29
CA ILE A 135 -18.83 10.99 32.46
C ILE A 135 -20.23 11.36 32.96
N ILE A 136 -20.28 12.15 34.02
CA ILE A 136 -21.54 12.65 34.60
C ILE A 136 -21.94 13.94 33.88
N LEU A 137 -23.05 13.92 33.15
CA LEU A 137 -23.60 15.13 32.54
C LEU A 137 -24.51 15.91 33.49
N SER A 138 -25.23 15.22 34.38
CA SER A 138 -26.05 15.84 35.42
C SER A 138 -26.10 14.97 36.67
N PHE A 139 -26.22 15.57 37.87
CA PHE A 139 -26.31 14.80 39.12
C PHE A 139 -27.12 15.52 40.19
N SER A 140 -28.24 14.91 40.61
CA SER A 140 -29.17 15.47 41.58
C SER A 140 -29.51 16.92 41.21
N THR A 141 -29.39 17.86 42.15
CA THR A 141 -29.51 19.30 41.91
C THR A 141 -28.17 20.02 41.95
N SER A 142 -27.06 19.30 41.81
CA SER A 142 -25.71 19.88 41.79
C SER A 142 -25.37 20.33 40.37
N PRO A 143 -24.76 21.51 40.18
CA PRO A 143 -24.20 21.87 38.89
C PRO A 143 -23.03 20.95 38.55
N VAL A 144 -23.03 20.45 37.32
CA VAL A 144 -21.98 19.61 36.76
C VAL A 144 -21.53 20.22 35.43
N THR A 145 -20.23 20.35 35.23
CA THR A 145 -19.66 20.75 33.94
C THR A 145 -18.83 19.60 33.39
N SER A 146 -19.27 19.02 32.27
CA SER A 146 -18.50 18.03 31.51
C SER A 146 -17.74 18.69 30.37
N ALA A 147 -16.61 18.12 29.98
CA ALA A 147 -15.80 18.56 28.86
C ALA A 147 -15.44 17.37 27.96
N PHE A 148 -15.53 17.59 26.66
CA PHE A 148 -15.15 16.65 25.61
C PHE A 148 -14.23 17.38 24.64
N ARG A 149 -12.95 17.01 24.64
CA ARG A 149 -11.89 17.59 23.82
C ARG A 149 -11.60 16.66 22.65
N PHE A 150 -11.71 17.20 21.45
CA PHE A 150 -11.50 16.49 20.20
C PHE A 150 -10.23 17.03 19.53
N GLU A 151 -9.38 16.12 19.07
CA GLU A 151 -8.12 16.41 18.36
C GLU A 151 -8.25 16.02 16.88
N ASP A 152 -7.24 16.37 16.08
CA ASP A 152 -7.12 15.97 14.67
C ASP A 152 -8.32 16.38 13.80
N LEU A 153 -8.93 17.51 14.14
CA LEU A 153 -10.08 18.05 13.44
C LEU A 153 -9.66 18.88 12.23
N ASN A 154 -9.54 18.25 11.07
CA ASN A 154 -9.17 18.90 9.81
C ASN A 154 -10.27 19.82 9.25
N ILE A 155 -10.60 20.88 9.99
CA ILE A 155 -11.62 21.89 9.68
C ILE A 155 -10.91 23.23 9.50
N PRO A 156 -10.80 23.74 8.27
CA PRO A 156 -10.15 25.02 8.02
C PRO A 156 -10.87 26.18 8.71
N ARG A 157 -10.10 27.17 9.19
CA ARG A 157 -10.66 28.38 9.83
C ARG A 157 -11.70 29.06 8.94
N GLY A 158 -12.84 29.40 9.52
CA GLY A 158 -13.94 30.08 8.82
C GLY A 158 -14.70 29.22 7.80
N ALA A 159 -14.51 27.90 7.80
CA ALA A 159 -15.41 27.00 7.10
C ALA A 159 -16.84 27.16 7.66
N THR A 160 -17.86 27.08 6.81
CA THR A 160 -19.27 27.16 7.23
C THR A 160 -19.71 25.77 7.69
N ILE A 161 -19.94 25.62 8.99
CA ILE A 161 -20.50 24.38 9.54
C ILE A 161 -21.96 24.26 9.12
N THR A 162 -22.28 23.13 8.49
CA THR A 162 -23.65 22.82 8.02
C THR A 162 -24.44 22.01 9.03
N SER A 163 -23.77 21.17 9.82
CA SER A 163 -24.33 20.41 10.95
C SER A 163 -23.18 19.99 11.87
N ALA A 164 -23.42 20.03 13.17
CA ALA A 164 -22.50 19.47 14.17
C ALA A 164 -23.30 18.91 15.36
N TYR A 165 -22.99 17.72 15.84
CA TYR A 165 -23.61 17.20 17.06
C TYR A 165 -22.66 16.26 17.81
N LEU A 166 -22.86 16.14 19.12
CA LEU A 166 -22.19 15.15 19.93
C LEU A 166 -23.00 13.87 19.92
N LYS A 167 -22.33 12.74 19.71
CA LYS A 167 -22.90 11.41 19.86
C LYS A 167 -22.27 10.72 21.05
N PHE A 168 -23.11 10.23 21.94
CA PHE A 168 -22.73 9.58 23.18
C PHE A 168 -23.27 8.16 23.22
N THR A 169 -22.59 7.28 23.95
CA THR A 169 -23.19 6.02 24.42
C THR A 169 -23.70 6.24 25.84
N SER A 170 -24.99 6.01 26.07
CA SER A 170 -25.60 6.12 27.40
C SER A 170 -24.97 5.10 28.36
N ALA A 171 -24.61 5.52 29.58
CA ALA A 171 -24.15 4.59 30.62
C ALA A 171 -25.34 4.01 31.41
N GLN A 172 -26.48 4.73 31.47
CA GLN A 172 -27.66 4.27 32.20
C GLN A 172 -28.95 4.96 31.74
N TYR A 173 -30.07 4.26 31.95
CA TYR A 173 -31.39 4.84 31.75
C TYR A 173 -31.68 5.94 32.77
N ASN A 174 -31.99 7.14 32.29
CA ASN A 174 -32.42 8.24 33.14
C ASN A 174 -33.30 9.20 32.34
N ILE A 175 -34.52 9.43 32.82
CA ILE A 175 -35.51 10.34 32.22
C ILE A 175 -35.97 11.44 33.19
N ALA A 176 -35.27 11.56 34.33
CA ALA A 176 -35.57 12.57 35.32
C ALA A 176 -35.32 13.97 34.76
N SER A 177 -36.18 14.94 35.11
CA SER A 177 -36.07 16.31 34.59
C SER A 177 -34.72 16.93 34.91
N THR A 178 -34.07 17.48 33.89
CA THR A 178 -32.74 18.08 33.96
C THR A 178 -32.62 19.20 32.94
N ASN A 179 -31.90 20.27 33.31
CA ASN A 179 -31.52 21.31 32.38
C ASN A 179 -30.10 21.04 31.93
N ILE A 180 -29.86 21.06 30.63
CA ILE A 180 -28.52 20.88 30.05
C ILE A 180 -28.33 22.00 29.04
N THR A 181 -27.18 22.67 29.09
CA THR A 181 -26.75 23.59 28.05
C THR A 181 -25.40 23.14 27.49
N ILE A 182 -25.21 23.35 26.18
CA ILE A 182 -24.01 22.99 25.46
C ILE A 182 -23.34 24.26 24.95
N ALA A 183 -22.07 24.43 25.28
CA ALA A 183 -21.22 25.54 24.86
C ALA A 183 -19.85 25.00 24.45
N GLY A 184 -19.01 25.83 23.87
CA GLY A 184 -17.63 25.50 23.52
C GLY A 184 -16.64 26.20 24.46
N GLU A 185 -15.42 25.70 24.57
CA GLU A 185 -14.32 26.53 25.06
C GLU A 185 -13.93 27.55 23.99
N LEU A 186 -13.99 28.84 24.34
CA LEU A 186 -13.65 29.94 23.46
C LEU A 186 -12.13 30.09 23.35
N THR A 187 -11.49 29.13 22.69
CA THR A 187 -10.06 29.14 22.31
C THR A 187 -9.87 28.49 20.95
N GLY A 188 -8.88 28.95 20.19
CA GLY A 188 -8.55 28.38 18.88
C GLY A 188 -7.71 27.11 18.94
N ASP A 189 -7.14 26.79 20.09
CA ASP A 189 -6.47 25.53 20.38
C ASP A 189 -6.64 25.21 21.87
N SER A 190 -7.36 24.14 22.16
CA SER A 190 -7.73 23.74 23.52
C SER A 190 -6.64 22.86 24.12
N SER A 191 -6.20 23.17 25.34
CA SER A 191 -5.26 22.34 26.08
C SER A 191 -5.93 21.10 26.67
N ALA A 192 -5.16 20.02 26.80
CA ALA A 192 -5.57 18.79 27.48
C ALA A 192 -6.16 19.08 28.88
N LEU A 193 -7.21 18.33 29.25
CA LEU A 193 -7.86 18.47 30.55
C LEU A 193 -6.89 18.08 31.67
N THR A 194 -7.06 18.73 32.82
CA THR A 194 -6.24 18.48 34.02
C THR A 194 -7.13 18.22 35.22
N SER A 195 -6.65 17.41 36.16
CA SER A 195 -7.36 17.13 37.42
C SER A 195 -7.30 18.29 38.44
N ALA A 196 -6.89 19.50 38.02
CA ALA A 196 -6.82 20.65 38.91
C ALA A 196 -8.24 21.11 39.27
N SER A 197 -8.47 21.45 40.54
CA SER A 197 -9.79 21.89 41.01
C SER A 197 -10.29 23.11 40.23
N GLY A 198 -11.50 23.02 39.69
CA GLY A 198 -12.09 24.12 38.91
C GLY A 198 -11.59 24.25 37.48
N SER A 199 -10.74 23.34 37.00
CA SER A 199 -10.07 23.48 35.69
C SER A 199 -11.03 23.43 34.50
N ILE A 200 -12.18 22.76 34.64
CA ILE A 200 -13.17 22.63 33.56
C ILE A 200 -14.15 23.80 33.62
N SER A 201 -14.74 24.06 34.80
CA SER A 201 -15.77 25.10 34.96
C SER A 201 -15.21 26.52 34.79
N SER A 202 -13.89 26.71 34.91
CA SER A 202 -13.23 28.00 34.68
C SER A 202 -12.90 28.30 33.22
N LYS A 203 -13.10 27.35 32.30
CA LYS A 203 -12.90 27.58 30.86
C LYS A 203 -13.83 28.67 30.37
N THR A 204 -13.27 29.60 29.57
CA THR A 204 -14.08 30.68 28.97
C THR A 204 -14.99 30.05 27.92
N GLN A 205 -16.30 30.26 28.04
CA GLN A 205 -17.28 29.65 27.14
C GLN A 205 -17.57 30.55 25.92
N THR A 206 -18.03 29.92 24.84
CA THR A 206 -18.62 30.60 23.68
C THR A 206 -19.85 31.42 24.08
N ALA A 207 -20.15 32.47 23.31
CA ALA A 207 -21.39 33.22 23.44
C ALA A 207 -22.60 32.43 22.92
N ALA A 208 -22.40 31.65 21.84
CA ALA A 208 -23.35 30.67 21.37
C ALA A 208 -23.49 29.54 22.41
N VAL A 209 -24.73 29.28 22.79
CA VAL A 209 -25.10 28.22 23.75
C VAL A 209 -26.37 27.56 23.22
N ILE A 210 -26.36 26.22 23.18
CA ILE A 210 -27.52 25.41 22.80
C ILE A 210 -28.21 24.90 24.06
N ASP A 211 -29.51 25.06 24.13
CA ASP A 211 -30.34 24.49 25.20
C ASP A 211 -30.76 23.07 24.83
N TRP A 212 -30.41 22.10 25.67
CA TRP A 212 -30.80 20.70 25.57
C TRP A 212 -31.65 20.31 26.78
N SER A 213 -32.68 21.11 27.05
CA SER A 213 -33.65 20.90 28.13
C SER A 213 -34.88 20.08 27.71
N THR A 214 -35.10 19.90 26.41
CA THR A 214 -36.15 19.05 25.82
C THR A 214 -35.55 17.86 25.10
N ASP A 215 -36.30 16.75 25.04
CA ASP A 215 -35.89 15.51 24.35
C ASP A 215 -34.48 15.02 24.78
N ASN A 216 -34.17 15.19 26.07
CA ASN A 216 -32.89 14.83 26.68
C ASN A 216 -32.99 13.57 27.54
N ASP A 217 -33.93 12.68 27.22
CA ASP A 217 -34.13 11.41 27.90
C ASP A 217 -33.03 10.42 27.52
N PHE A 218 -32.35 9.86 28.53
CA PHE A 218 -31.26 8.92 28.30
C PHE A 218 -31.79 7.49 28.29
N PRO A 219 -31.54 6.75 27.19
CA PRO A 219 -31.92 5.37 27.02
C PRO A 219 -31.08 4.45 27.91
N SER A 220 -31.32 3.14 27.81
CA SER A 220 -30.60 2.16 28.62
C SER A 220 -29.09 2.18 28.33
N GLY A 221 -28.30 1.64 29.26
CA GLY A 221 -26.85 1.56 29.07
C GLY A 221 -26.48 0.84 27.78
N GLY A 222 -25.56 1.41 27.00
CA GLY A 222 -25.12 0.90 25.70
C GLY A 222 -25.88 1.44 24.49
N ASP A 223 -26.95 2.23 24.67
CA ASP A 223 -27.68 2.86 23.58
C ASP A 223 -27.11 4.25 23.24
N ASP A 224 -27.03 4.57 21.94
CA ASP A 224 -26.60 5.87 21.43
C ASP A 224 -27.58 7.01 21.79
N VAL A 225 -27.04 8.19 22.08
CA VAL A 225 -27.76 9.46 22.29
C VAL A 225 -27.04 10.56 21.52
N SER A 226 -27.77 11.31 20.69
CA SER A 226 -27.24 12.49 20.02
C SER A 226 -27.68 13.77 20.73
N SER A 227 -26.79 14.76 20.79
CA SER A 227 -27.18 16.12 21.14
C SER A 227 -27.99 16.77 20.01
N PRO A 228 -28.69 17.89 20.27
CA PRO A 228 -29.14 18.79 19.23
C PRO A 228 -27.96 19.33 18.40
N ASP A 229 -28.26 19.99 17.29
CA ASP A 229 -27.26 20.65 16.44
C ASP A 229 -26.56 21.78 17.21
N ILE A 230 -25.23 21.64 17.34
CA ILE A 230 -24.30 22.57 17.97
C ILE A 230 -23.46 23.34 16.95
N ALA A 231 -23.82 23.33 15.67
CA ALA A 231 -23.12 24.08 14.62
C ALA A 231 -22.82 25.54 15.01
N PRO A 232 -23.75 26.31 15.64
CA PRO A 232 -23.44 27.68 16.07
C PRO A 232 -22.32 27.78 17.11
N VAL A 233 -22.19 26.78 17.99
CA VAL A 233 -21.14 26.70 19.01
C VAL A 233 -19.80 26.43 18.34
N ILE A 234 -19.75 25.45 17.43
CA ILE A 234 -18.50 25.12 16.73
C ILE A 234 -18.09 26.25 15.80
N GLN A 235 -19.04 26.89 15.10
CA GLN A 235 -18.78 28.02 14.21
C GLN A 235 -18.04 29.15 14.94
N GLU A 236 -18.44 29.49 16.17
CA GLU A 236 -17.78 30.55 16.95
C GLU A 236 -16.32 30.22 17.30
N ILE A 237 -16.00 28.93 17.53
CA ILE A 237 -14.63 28.47 17.80
C ILE A 237 -13.79 28.55 16.53
N ILE A 238 -14.27 27.98 15.42
CA ILE A 238 -13.50 27.90 14.17
C ILE A 238 -13.37 29.24 13.45
N ASP A 239 -14.18 30.24 13.81
CA ASP A 239 -14.05 31.62 13.31
C ASP A 239 -12.97 32.41 14.06
N GLN A 240 -12.42 31.88 15.16
CA GLN A 240 -11.36 32.57 15.90
C GLN A 240 -10.09 32.72 15.06
N SER A 241 -9.44 33.87 15.19
CA SER A 241 -8.16 34.11 14.51
C SER A 241 -7.04 33.17 14.96
N SER A 242 -7.15 32.61 16.17
CA SER A 242 -6.26 31.59 16.74
C SER A 242 -6.57 30.16 16.26
N TRP A 243 -7.72 29.91 15.63
CA TRP A 243 -8.05 28.60 15.09
C TRP A 243 -7.23 28.30 13.83
N CYS A 244 -6.68 27.10 13.77
CA CYS A 244 -6.17 26.47 12.58
C CYS A 244 -6.72 25.04 12.56
N GLY A 245 -7.08 24.50 11.39
CA GLY A 245 -7.49 23.09 11.28
C GLY A 245 -6.46 22.16 11.92
N ASN A 246 -6.91 21.01 12.42
CA ASN A 246 -6.23 20.08 13.33
C ASN A 246 -5.97 20.57 14.75
N ASN A 247 -6.21 21.85 15.07
CA ASN A 247 -6.20 22.27 16.47
C ASN A 247 -7.30 21.55 17.27
N ALA A 248 -7.07 21.40 18.57
CA ALA A 248 -8.05 20.76 19.43
C ALA A 248 -9.16 21.74 19.81
N LEU A 249 -10.41 21.24 19.87
CA LEU A 249 -11.54 21.98 20.41
C LEU A 249 -12.17 21.23 21.57
N THR A 250 -12.69 21.97 22.56
CA THR A 250 -13.44 21.40 23.68
C THR A 250 -14.89 21.84 23.63
N VAL A 251 -15.81 20.88 23.67
CA VAL A 251 -17.24 21.12 23.91
C VAL A 251 -17.54 20.89 25.40
N LEU A 252 -18.27 21.82 25.99
CA LEU A 252 -18.65 21.86 27.40
C LEU A 252 -20.15 21.60 27.54
N ILE A 253 -20.50 20.67 28.41
CA ILE A 253 -21.89 20.38 28.79
C ILE A 253 -22.11 20.82 30.22
N ASN A 254 -22.98 21.81 30.42
CA ASN A 254 -23.38 22.26 31.75
C ASN A 254 -24.74 21.66 32.10
N GLY A 255 -24.76 20.72 33.03
CA GLY A 255 -26.00 20.09 33.49
C GLY A 255 -26.33 20.45 34.93
N GLU A 256 -27.60 20.73 35.17
CA GLU A 256 -28.16 20.90 36.52
C GLU A 256 -29.54 20.23 36.56
N GLY A 257 -29.68 19.22 37.42
CA GLY A 257 -30.97 18.55 37.56
C GLY A 257 -31.96 19.39 38.32
N THR A 258 -33.22 19.35 37.90
CA THR A 258 -34.34 20.00 38.59
C THR A 258 -35.02 19.06 39.60
N SER A 259 -34.55 17.81 39.67
CA SER A 259 -34.98 16.79 40.61
C SER A 259 -33.79 16.01 41.16
N THR A 260 -33.91 15.47 42.36
CA THR A 260 -32.86 14.65 42.99
C THR A 260 -32.61 13.31 42.29
N SER A 261 -33.45 12.95 41.31
CA SER A 261 -33.31 11.73 40.49
C SER A 261 -32.55 11.98 39.18
N SER A 262 -32.16 13.23 38.87
CA SER A 262 -31.31 13.53 37.72
C SER A 262 -29.94 12.88 37.87
N ASN A 263 -29.54 12.08 36.89
CA ASN A 263 -28.24 11.40 36.89
C ASN A 263 -27.89 10.99 35.45
N ARG A 264 -27.79 11.95 34.52
CA ARG A 264 -27.42 11.67 33.13
C ARG A 264 -25.94 11.29 33.06
N ARG A 265 -25.63 10.15 32.44
CA ARG A 265 -24.27 9.63 32.32
C ARG A 265 -24.01 9.02 30.96
N VAL A 266 -22.79 9.22 30.47
CA VAL A 266 -22.30 8.67 29.21
C VAL A 266 -21.04 7.85 29.47
N MET A 267 -20.74 6.92 28.58
CA MET A 267 -19.44 6.22 28.59
C MET A 267 -18.32 7.21 28.29
N ALA A 268 -17.17 7.05 28.96
CA ALA A 268 -15.97 7.85 28.74
C ALA A 268 -14.93 7.09 27.89
N TYR A 269 -13.86 7.75 27.48
CA TYR A 269 -12.69 7.13 26.88
C TYR A 269 -12.13 6.00 27.75
N ASP A 270 -12.02 6.21 29.05
CA ASP A 270 -11.43 5.25 29.99
C ASP A 270 -12.23 3.94 30.14
N ASP A 271 -13.51 3.91 29.72
CA ASP A 271 -14.22 2.65 29.62
C ASP A 271 -13.59 1.73 28.57
N GLY A 272 -12.90 2.27 27.57
CA GLY A 272 -12.06 1.50 26.66
C GLY A 272 -12.80 0.54 25.73
N THR A 273 -14.14 0.62 25.60
CA THR A 273 -14.92 -0.28 24.73
C THR A 273 -15.18 0.28 23.33
N GLY A 274 -14.60 1.44 22.98
CA GLY A 274 -14.86 2.12 21.71
C GLY A 274 -16.17 2.90 21.68
N THR A 275 -16.77 3.13 22.85
CA THR A 275 -18.02 3.89 23.05
C THR A 275 -17.78 5.32 23.53
N ALA A 276 -16.56 5.83 23.33
CA ALA A 276 -16.16 7.15 23.77
C ALA A 276 -17.01 8.23 23.06
N PRO A 277 -17.22 9.39 23.70
CA PRO A 277 -17.93 10.51 23.08
C PRO A 277 -17.36 10.89 21.72
N GLN A 278 -18.24 11.11 20.74
CA GLN A 278 -17.89 11.46 19.37
C GLN A 278 -18.42 12.86 19.01
N LEU A 279 -17.65 13.64 18.27
CA LEU A 279 -18.11 14.83 17.56
C LEU A 279 -18.31 14.49 16.09
N VAL A 280 -19.54 14.61 15.62
CA VAL A 280 -19.89 14.44 14.22
C VAL A 280 -20.10 15.81 13.59
N ILE A 281 -19.40 16.09 12.49
CA ILE A 281 -19.41 17.41 11.84
C ILE A 281 -19.50 17.32 10.32
N SER A 282 -20.20 18.28 9.73
CA SER A 282 -20.25 18.48 8.28
C SER A 282 -20.10 19.97 7.97
N TYR A 283 -19.28 20.32 6.99
CA TYR A 283 -19.04 21.70 6.61
C TYR A 283 -18.96 21.89 5.09
N ASP A 284 -19.24 23.11 4.64
CA ASP A 284 -19.12 23.49 3.23
C ASP A 284 -17.65 23.73 2.87
N GLN A 285 -17.05 22.81 2.12
CA GLN A 285 -15.64 22.91 1.71
C GLN A 285 -15.36 24.10 0.79
N THR A 286 -16.36 24.65 0.11
CA THR A 286 -16.16 25.81 -0.77
C THR A 286 -15.88 27.08 0.03
N SER A 287 -16.35 27.12 1.28
CA SER A 287 -16.08 28.21 2.22
C SER A 287 -14.76 28.05 2.99
N ALA A 288 -14.20 26.83 2.99
CA ALA A 288 -13.03 26.44 3.77
C ALA A 288 -11.73 26.99 3.16
N THR A 289 -11.42 28.25 3.47
CA THR A 289 -10.27 28.99 2.90
C THR A 289 -9.25 29.46 3.94
N GLY A 290 -9.54 29.30 5.22
CA GLY A 290 -8.66 29.75 6.30
C GLY A 290 -7.60 28.73 6.70
N CYS A 291 -6.94 29.00 7.83
CA CYS A 291 -5.82 28.21 8.33
C CYS A 291 -6.21 26.74 8.55
N VAL A 292 -5.39 25.83 8.03
CA VAL A 292 -5.38 24.40 8.28
C VAL A 292 -3.96 23.99 8.63
N ALA A 293 -3.79 23.30 9.75
CA ALA A 293 -2.57 22.56 10.05
C ALA A 293 -2.72 21.17 9.45
N GLY A 294 -1.67 20.66 8.82
CA GLY A 294 -1.70 19.35 8.19
C GLY A 294 -0.38 18.62 8.37
N GLU A 295 -0.49 17.31 8.49
CA GLU A 295 0.63 16.39 8.34
C GLU A 295 0.45 15.68 7.00
N ALA A 296 1.51 15.64 6.20
CA ALA A 296 1.49 14.98 4.91
C ALA A 296 2.74 14.10 4.75
N GLN A 297 2.50 12.88 4.27
CA GLN A 297 3.55 11.92 3.95
C GLN A 297 3.48 11.55 2.48
N TYR A 298 4.61 11.66 1.79
CA TYR A 298 4.76 11.30 0.39
C TYR A 298 5.81 10.21 0.25
N GLN A 299 5.62 9.29 -0.69
CA GLN A 299 6.61 8.27 -1.03
C GLN A 299 6.84 8.28 -2.54
N ILE A 300 8.09 8.09 -2.96
CA ILE A 300 8.43 7.93 -4.38
C ILE A 300 7.51 6.88 -5.01
N ALA A 301 6.79 7.28 -6.06
CA ALA A 301 5.69 6.54 -6.64
C ALA A 301 6.09 5.76 -7.91
N ASP A 302 7.18 6.18 -8.55
CA ASP A 302 7.67 5.63 -9.82
C ASP A 302 9.20 5.57 -9.84
N SER A 303 9.75 4.75 -10.73
CA SER A 303 11.20 4.59 -10.88
C SER A 303 11.89 5.84 -11.45
N TYR A 304 11.19 6.68 -12.21
CA TYR A 304 11.67 7.99 -12.67
C TYR A 304 11.54 9.11 -11.63
N ASP A 305 11.06 8.80 -10.43
CA ASP A 305 10.97 9.76 -9.31
C ASP A 305 12.18 9.69 -8.39
N ASN A 306 13.12 8.78 -8.64
CA ASN A 306 14.49 8.86 -8.12
C ASN A 306 15.50 8.68 -9.25
N VAL A 307 16.63 9.36 -9.19
CA VAL A 307 17.69 9.19 -10.18
C VAL A 307 19.06 9.43 -9.58
N GLU A 308 20.07 8.68 -10.01
CA GLU A 308 21.47 8.91 -9.66
C GLU A 308 22.23 9.49 -10.86
N GLU A 309 23.03 10.53 -10.62
CA GLU A 309 23.95 11.09 -11.59
C GLU A 309 25.38 10.75 -11.18
N ALA A 310 26.03 9.91 -12.00
CA ALA A 310 27.42 9.49 -11.82
C ALA A 310 28.38 10.68 -11.95
N THR A 311 29.64 10.50 -11.53
CA THR A 311 30.69 11.53 -11.63
C THR A 311 30.93 12.07 -13.03
N ASN A 312 30.69 11.24 -14.05
CA ASN A 312 30.80 11.60 -15.46
C ASN A 312 29.58 12.38 -16.00
N GLY A 313 28.55 12.57 -15.16
CA GLY A 313 27.32 13.30 -15.43
C GLY A 313 26.21 12.45 -16.07
N TRP A 314 26.39 11.14 -16.25
CA TRP A 314 25.34 10.27 -16.79
C TRP A 314 24.47 9.69 -15.69
N GLU A 315 23.24 9.36 -16.07
CA GLU A 315 22.33 8.59 -15.23
C GLU A 315 22.91 7.20 -14.94
N SER A 316 22.83 6.74 -13.69
CA SER A 316 23.36 5.44 -13.26
C SER A 316 22.53 4.81 -12.14
N THR A 317 21.22 5.06 -12.11
CA THR A 317 20.32 4.64 -11.03
C THR A 317 20.25 3.13 -10.94
N GLY A 318 20.64 2.61 -9.78
CA GLY A 318 20.56 1.18 -9.49
C GLY A 318 19.32 0.80 -8.68
N ARG A 319 19.42 -0.38 -8.05
CA ARG A 319 18.52 -0.82 -6.96
C ARG A 319 18.79 -0.07 -5.65
N GLU A 320 19.94 0.57 -5.57
CA GLU A 320 20.44 1.35 -4.45
C GLU A 320 20.60 2.80 -4.92
N LEU A 321 20.31 3.74 -4.03
CA LEU A 321 20.76 5.12 -4.07
C LEU A 321 22.07 5.20 -3.26
N THR A 322 23.19 5.21 -3.96
CA THR A 322 24.55 5.17 -3.43
C THR A 322 25.06 6.59 -3.13
N PHE A 323 25.15 6.91 -1.86
CA PHE A 323 25.65 8.17 -1.33
C PHE A 323 27.18 8.11 -1.27
N ARG A 324 27.84 8.27 -2.42
CA ARG A 324 29.31 8.28 -2.47
C ARG A 324 29.82 9.06 -3.66
N ASP A 325 30.59 10.11 -3.39
CA ASP A 325 31.12 11.06 -4.38
C ASP A 325 31.87 10.40 -5.56
N SER A 326 32.62 9.33 -5.30
CA SER A 326 33.39 8.60 -6.31
C SER A 326 32.54 7.77 -7.26
N SER A 327 31.32 7.41 -6.85
CA SER A 327 30.37 6.64 -7.66
C SER A 327 29.32 7.57 -8.27
N ASN A 328 28.65 8.35 -7.41
CA ASN A 328 27.58 9.27 -7.76
C ASN A 328 27.83 10.66 -7.17
N SER A 329 27.71 11.69 -8.01
CA SER A 329 27.87 13.08 -7.56
C SER A 329 26.57 13.70 -7.10
N TYR A 330 25.43 13.27 -7.65
CA TYR A 330 24.12 13.79 -7.30
C TYR A 330 23.07 12.69 -7.29
N ILE A 331 22.06 12.86 -6.44
CA ILE A 331 20.85 12.04 -6.44
C ILE A 331 19.64 12.95 -6.46
N GLY A 332 18.72 12.72 -7.38
CA GLY A 332 17.46 13.44 -7.51
C GLY A 332 16.35 12.63 -6.90
N LEU A 333 15.50 13.28 -6.09
CA LEU A 333 14.27 12.71 -5.55
C LEU A 333 13.11 13.60 -5.96
N ARG A 334 12.00 13.02 -6.37
CA ARG A 334 10.76 13.71 -6.74
C ARG A 334 9.60 13.07 -6.00
N PHE A 335 8.75 13.92 -5.42
CA PHE A 335 7.52 13.53 -4.75
C PHE A 335 6.37 14.16 -5.54
N THR A 336 5.42 13.36 -6.00
CA THR A 336 4.25 13.81 -6.76
C THR A 336 3.09 14.19 -5.86
N ASP A 337 2.11 14.90 -6.43
CA ASP A 337 0.83 15.19 -5.79
C ASP A 337 0.98 15.83 -4.40
N VAL A 338 1.96 16.74 -4.27
CA VAL A 338 2.28 17.40 -3.00
C VAL A 338 1.20 18.44 -2.70
N ASN A 339 0.19 18.02 -1.95
CA ASN A 339 -1.01 18.80 -1.61
C ASN A 339 -0.78 19.81 -0.48
N ILE A 340 0.32 20.57 -0.58
CA ILE A 340 0.64 21.65 0.35
C ILE A 340 0.14 22.97 -0.25
N PRO A 341 -0.69 23.76 0.46
CA PRO A 341 -1.18 25.04 -0.05
C PRO A 341 -0.05 26.03 -0.35
N GLN A 342 -0.26 26.86 -1.37
CA GLN A 342 0.67 27.94 -1.70
C GLN A 342 0.82 28.92 -0.53
N GLY A 343 2.06 29.22 -0.16
CA GLY A 343 2.37 30.10 0.96
C GLY A 343 2.14 29.49 2.34
N ALA A 344 1.87 28.19 2.44
CA ALA A 344 1.84 27.50 3.72
C ALA A 344 3.19 27.64 4.45
N THR A 345 3.14 27.84 5.76
CA THR A 345 4.30 27.80 6.64
C THR A 345 4.55 26.36 7.06
N VAL A 346 5.59 25.76 6.49
CA VAL A 346 6.09 24.44 6.89
C VAL A 346 6.82 24.60 8.23
N THR A 347 6.36 23.89 9.25
CA THR A 347 6.88 23.94 10.63
C THR A 347 7.95 22.89 10.87
N ASN A 348 7.84 21.74 10.20
CA ASN A 348 8.81 20.64 10.24
C ASN A 348 8.77 19.88 8.92
N ALA A 349 9.91 19.44 8.43
CA ALA A 349 9.95 18.50 7.31
C ALA A 349 11.21 17.65 7.33
N TYR A 350 11.14 16.40 6.91
CA TYR A 350 12.31 15.54 6.81
C TYR A 350 12.13 14.46 5.74
N LEU A 351 13.25 13.97 5.22
CA LEU A 351 13.28 12.76 4.39
C LEU A 351 13.53 11.55 5.28
N GLU A 352 12.87 10.43 4.97
CA GLU A 352 13.16 9.13 5.56
C GLU A 352 13.72 8.19 4.47
N PHE A 353 14.86 7.58 4.77
CA PHE A 353 15.51 6.59 3.92
C PHE A 353 15.46 5.22 4.58
N THR A 354 15.20 4.17 3.79
CA THR A 354 15.47 2.79 4.24
C THR A 354 16.84 2.34 3.74
N ALA A 355 17.73 1.95 4.64
CA ALA A 355 19.09 1.54 4.29
C ALA A 355 19.10 0.26 3.44
N TYR A 356 19.77 0.31 2.28
CA TYR A 356 19.96 -0.82 1.37
C TYR A 356 20.98 -1.83 1.92
N ASP A 357 22.04 -1.31 2.54
CA ASP A 357 23.14 -2.08 3.12
C ASP A 357 23.51 -1.60 4.54
N THR A 358 24.42 -2.32 5.21
CA THR A 358 24.99 -1.96 6.51
C THR A 358 26.33 -1.26 6.33
N ASP A 359 26.35 0.05 6.57
CA ASP A 359 27.57 0.85 6.57
C ASP A 359 27.66 1.68 7.85
N THR A 360 28.74 1.44 8.61
CA THR A 360 29.02 2.08 9.90
C THR A 360 30.27 2.94 9.86
N ARG A 361 30.69 3.42 8.69
CA ARG A 361 31.83 4.33 8.58
C ARG A 361 31.49 5.68 9.20
N ASN A 362 32.38 6.17 10.05
CA ASN A 362 32.15 7.40 10.80
C ASN A 362 32.23 8.63 9.91
N GLY A 363 31.45 9.66 10.26
CA GLY A 363 31.56 10.97 9.63
C GLY A 363 30.84 11.11 8.29
N ALA A 364 29.93 10.19 7.96
CA ALA A 364 29.19 10.30 6.71
C ALA A 364 28.31 11.55 6.68
N THR A 365 28.36 12.31 5.59
CA THR A 365 27.54 13.52 5.42
C THR A 365 27.01 13.65 3.99
N MET A 366 25.94 14.42 3.83
CA MET A 366 25.47 14.87 2.52
C MET A 366 24.87 16.27 2.63
N LEU A 367 24.79 16.98 1.52
CA LEU A 367 24.05 18.23 1.40
C LEU A 367 22.73 17.99 0.66
N ILE A 368 21.64 18.41 1.28
CA ILE A 368 20.28 18.29 0.75
C ILE A 368 19.82 19.67 0.29
N ARG A 369 19.39 19.79 -0.96
CA ARG A 369 18.83 21.04 -1.53
C ARG A 369 17.51 20.74 -2.22
N GLY A 370 16.59 21.69 -2.24
CA GLY A 370 15.39 21.61 -3.05
C GLY A 370 15.70 21.94 -4.52
N ILE A 371 14.94 21.37 -5.44
CA ILE A 371 14.92 21.79 -6.85
C ILE A 371 14.12 23.10 -6.91
N ASP A 372 14.75 24.17 -7.41
CA ASP A 372 14.17 25.52 -7.40
C ASP A 372 13.18 25.73 -8.57
N GLN A 373 12.11 24.94 -8.57
CA GLN A 373 11.03 24.94 -9.57
C GLN A 373 9.66 24.84 -8.88
N ASP A 374 8.63 25.37 -9.54
CA ASP A 374 7.26 25.32 -9.02
C ASP A 374 6.64 23.91 -9.15
N ASN A 375 6.99 23.18 -10.20
CA ASN A 375 6.54 21.81 -10.46
C ASN A 375 7.65 21.03 -11.17
N VAL A 376 8.22 20.04 -10.50
CA VAL A 376 9.36 19.26 -11.00
C VAL A 376 8.87 18.19 -11.98
N SER A 377 9.46 18.13 -13.18
CA SER A 377 9.23 17.03 -14.12
C SER A 377 9.88 15.74 -13.63
N ASN A 378 9.35 14.58 -14.01
CA ASN A 378 10.03 13.31 -13.72
C ASN A 378 11.41 13.24 -14.39
N PHE A 379 12.25 12.33 -13.90
CA PHE A 379 13.64 12.20 -14.35
C PHE A 379 13.79 11.27 -15.57
N ARG A 380 12.69 10.93 -16.25
CA ARG A 380 12.69 9.98 -17.37
C ARG A 380 13.64 10.38 -18.51
N TYR A 381 13.73 11.68 -18.78
CA TYR A 381 14.62 12.23 -19.80
C TYR A 381 15.82 12.92 -19.13
N HIS A 382 16.68 12.14 -18.48
CA HIS A 382 17.88 12.64 -17.84
C HIS A 382 18.99 12.93 -18.86
N SER A 383 19.33 14.20 -19.04
CA SER A 383 20.46 14.62 -19.87
C SER A 383 21.76 14.65 -19.08
N ARG A 384 22.91 14.67 -19.76
CA ARG A 384 24.19 14.66 -19.05
C ARG A 384 24.36 15.91 -18.16
N ASN A 385 24.66 15.72 -16.88
CA ASN A 385 24.78 16.76 -15.84
C ASN A 385 23.45 17.47 -15.51
N ASP A 386 22.31 16.83 -15.72
CA ASP A 386 21.00 17.46 -15.47
C ASP A 386 20.83 17.84 -13.99
N LEU A 387 21.10 16.92 -13.06
CA LEU A 387 21.03 17.21 -11.62
C LEU A 387 22.11 18.18 -11.18
N ARG A 388 23.29 18.19 -11.82
CA ARG A 388 24.31 19.21 -11.56
C ARG A 388 23.83 20.60 -11.97
N ASN A 389 23.20 20.72 -13.13
CA ASN A 389 22.83 22.00 -13.74
C ASN A 389 21.46 22.54 -13.31
N ILE A 390 20.58 21.69 -12.78
CA ILE A 390 19.27 22.13 -12.31
C ILE A 390 19.43 23.19 -11.21
N ALA A 391 18.59 24.22 -11.24
CA ALA A 391 18.59 25.25 -10.21
C ALA A 391 18.20 24.63 -8.85
N LYS A 392 18.90 25.03 -7.79
CA LYS A 392 18.73 24.48 -6.44
C LYS A 392 18.57 25.61 -5.43
N THR A 393 17.81 25.37 -4.38
CA THR A 393 17.68 26.27 -3.24
C THR A 393 18.97 26.32 -2.40
N GLY A 394 18.97 27.11 -1.32
CA GLY A 394 19.87 26.87 -0.19
C GLY A 394 19.70 25.45 0.37
N GLY A 395 20.73 24.91 1.00
CA GLY A 395 20.76 23.51 1.44
C GLY A 395 20.98 23.31 2.93
N VAL A 396 20.64 22.12 3.39
CA VAL A 396 20.87 21.63 4.76
C VAL A 396 21.84 20.45 4.70
N THR A 397 22.93 20.52 5.45
CA THR A 397 23.88 19.40 5.57
C THR A 397 23.34 18.41 6.60
N TRP A 398 23.19 17.16 6.19
CA TRP A 398 22.81 16.07 7.07
C TRP A 398 24.03 15.24 7.47
N SER A 399 24.23 15.09 8.78
CA SER A 399 25.19 14.15 9.35
C SER A 399 24.54 12.78 9.45
N ILE A 400 24.96 11.85 8.60
CA ILE A 400 24.29 10.56 8.41
C ILE A 400 24.75 9.57 9.50
N PRO A 401 23.82 8.98 10.28
CA PRO A 401 24.18 7.96 11.27
C PRO A 401 24.64 6.65 10.61
N ASP A 402 25.02 5.67 11.43
CA ASP A 402 25.31 4.32 10.98
C ASP A 402 24.07 3.69 10.34
N PHE A 403 24.19 3.31 9.07
CA PHE A 403 23.16 2.57 8.36
C PHE A 403 23.27 1.08 8.67
N ARG A 404 22.14 0.48 8.99
CA ARG A 404 21.98 -0.96 9.15
C ARG A 404 20.92 -1.40 8.17
N ARG A 405 21.23 -2.40 7.37
CA ARG A 405 20.37 -2.89 6.30
C ARG A 405 18.92 -3.06 6.78
N ASN A 406 17.98 -2.57 5.97
CA ASN A 406 16.54 -2.60 6.21
C ASN A 406 16.03 -1.75 7.40
N ARG A 407 16.86 -0.88 8.00
CA ARG A 407 16.41 0.12 8.99
C ARG A 407 16.12 1.45 8.32
N THR A 408 15.21 2.22 8.91
CA THR A 408 14.85 3.56 8.46
C THR A 408 15.64 4.63 9.21
N TYR A 409 15.93 5.74 8.53
CA TYR A 409 16.71 6.85 9.06
C TYR A 409 16.13 8.18 8.56
N GLN A 410 15.93 9.12 9.49
CA GLN A 410 15.35 10.43 9.22
C GLN A 410 16.45 11.49 9.11
N THR A 411 16.26 12.46 8.20
CA THR A 411 17.13 13.62 8.09
C THR A 411 16.87 14.63 9.21
N GLY A 412 17.71 15.68 9.29
CA GLY A 412 17.35 16.89 10.03
C GLY A 412 16.21 17.66 9.34
N ASP A 413 15.77 18.76 9.97
CA ASP A 413 14.68 19.60 9.48
C ASP A 413 15.02 20.28 8.13
N LEU A 414 14.12 20.12 7.16
CA LEU A 414 14.15 20.63 5.80
C LEU A 414 13.10 21.73 5.58
N SER A 415 12.37 22.15 6.62
CA SER A 415 11.31 23.16 6.54
C SER A 415 11.73 24.42 5.79
N SER A 416 12.96 24.90 6.00
CA SER A 416 13.51 26.09 5.31
C SER A 416 13.59 25.96 3.79
N ILE A 417 13.88 24.75 3.28
CA ILE A 417 13.93 24.45 1.85
C ILE A 417 12.51 24.48 1.28
N ILE A 418 11.59 23.77 1.93
CA ILE A 418 10.23 23.60 1.44
C ILE A 418 9.47 24.93 1.49
N ASN A 419 9.59 25.71 2.58
CA ASN A 419 9.04 27.07 2.69
C ASN A 419 9.45 27.97 1.51
N GLY A 420 10.69 27.86 1.05
CA GLY A 420 11.20 28.60 -0.10
C GLY A 420 10.53 28.20 -1.42
N ILE A 421 10.13 26.94 -1.56
CA ILE A 421 9.46 26.39 -2.76
C ILE A 421 7.96 26.67 -2.73
N VAL A 422 7.26 26.31 -1.64
CA VAL A 422 5.80 26.47 -1.54
C VAL A 422 5.37 27.93 -1.44
N GLY A 423 6.27 28.83 -1.02
CA GLY A 423 6.05 30.28 -1.01
C GLY A 423 6.14 30.95 -2.39
N ARG A 424 6.51 30.21 -3.45
CA ARG A 424 6.62 30.76 -4.81
C ARG A 424 5.25 31.03 -5.41
N SER A 425 5.13 32.11 -6.20
CA SER A 425 3.87 32.50 -6.84
C SER A 425 3.35 31.48 -7.87
N GLY A 426 4.21 30.59 -8.37
CA GLY A 426 3.84 29.51 -9.30
C GLY A 426 3.49 28.18 -8.62
N TRP A 427 3.72 28.04 -7.32
CA TRP A 427 3.37 26.82 -6.57
C TRP A 427 1.85 26.64 -6.51
N GLN A 428 1.40 25.41 -6.75
CA GLN A 428 0.01 24.99 -6.64
C GLN A 428 -0.02 23.65 -5.87
N ALA A 429 -1.03 23.45 -5.03
CA ALA A 429 -1.25 22.16 -4.38
C ALA A 429 -1.40 21.06 -5.45
N GLY A 430 -0.72 19.94 -5.26
CA GLY A 430 -0.62 18.85 -6.23
C GLY A 430 0.60 18.93 -7.15
N ASN A 431 1.35 20.04 -7.14
CA ASN A 431 2.63 20.10 -7.87
C ASN A 431 3.65 19.09 -7.31
N ALA A 432 4.60 18.67 -8.14
CA ALA A 432 5.68 17.82 -7.69
C ALA A 432 6.80 18.63 -7.04
N LEU A 433 7.23 18.20 -5.85
CA LEU A 433 8.38 18.75 -5.13
C LEU A 433 9.60 17.85 -5.35
N GLY A 434 10.78 18.44 -5.52
CA GLY A 434 12.00 17.66 -5.73
C GLY A 434 13.18 18.12 -4.89
N PHE A 435 14.08 17.19 -4.62
CA PHE A 435 15.35 17.41 -3.93
C PHE A 435 16.52 16.94 -4.78
N VAL A 436 17.67 17.58 -4.59
CA VAL A 436 18.97 17.11 -5.04
C VAL A 436 19.86 16.91 -3.82
N LEU A 437 20.36 15.68 -3.66
CA LEU A 437 21.36 15.28 -2.68
C LEU A 437 22.73 15.35 -3.35
N SER A 438 23.72 15.91 -2.67
CA SER A 438 25.08 16.08 -3.19
C SER A 438 26.13 16.10 -2.08
N ASP A 439 27.39 16.32 -2.45
CA ASP A 439 28.50 16.53 -1.51
C ASP A 439 28.62 15.37 -0.50
N PHE A 440 28.49 14.13 -1.00
CA PHE A 440 28.56 12.92 -0.19
C PHE A 440 29.96 12.74 0.39
N ASP A 441 30.05 12.63 1.71
CA ASP A 441 31.25 12.23 2.44
C ASP A 441 30.99 10.87 3.07
N GLU A 442 31.93 9.93 2.88
CA GLU A 442 31.77 8.48 3.15
C GLU A 442 30.59 7.80 2.44
N LEU A 443 30.63 6.46 2.34
CA LEU A 443 29.55 5.70 1.68
C LEU A 443 28.35 5.52 2.62
N ARG A 444 27.17 5.68 2.04
CA ARG A 444 25.89 5.18 2.54
C ARG A 444 25.03 4.72 1.37
N GLY A 445 24.01 3.90 1.64
CA GLY A 445 23.15 3.31 0.61
C GLY A 445 21.71 3.22 1.06
N ALA A 446 20.77 3.73 0.26
CA ALA A 446 19.33 3.60 0.51
C ALA A 446 18.62 2.85 -0.63
N TYR A 447 17.47 2.23 -0.36
CA TYR A 447 16.68 1.59 -1.43
C TYR A 447 16.19 2.64 -2.44
N SER A 448 16.35 2.38 -3.74
CA SER A 448 15.61 3.07 -4.79
C SER A 448 14.24 2.40 -4.98
N TYR A 449 13.34 3.07 -5.71
CA TYR A 449 12.07 2.49 -6.13
C TYR A 449 12.27 1.18 -6.90
N SER A 450 13.17 1.15 -7.88
CA SER A 450 13.52 -0.05 -8.66
C SER A 450 14.14 -1.16 -7.79
N GLY A 451 14.77 -0.80 -6.68
CA GLY A 451 15.24 -1.74 -5.68
C GLY A 451 14.11 -2.41 -4.92
N LYS A 452 13.24 -1.60 -4.30
CA LYS A 452 12.06 -2.04 -3.55
C LYS A 452 11.06 -0.88 -3.34
N PRO A 453 9.93 -0.82 -4.08
CA PRO A 453 8.97 0.29 -4.02
C PRO A 453 8.48 0.60 -2.60
N SER A 454 8.19 -0.42 -1.78
CA SER A 454 7.74 -0.22 -0.41
C SER A 454 8.77 0.46 0.51
N ARG A 455 10.05 0.47 0.12
CA ARG A 455 11.19 1.04 0.86
C ARG A 455 11.84 2.25 0.20
N ALA A 456 11.28 2.72 -0.92
CA ALA A 456 11.73 3.93 -1.57
C ALA A 456 11.63 5.14 -0.62
N PRO A 457 12.45 6.18 -0.80
CA PRO A 457 12.49 7.33 0.11
C PRO A 457 11.13 7.99 0.31
N ARG A 458 10.93 8.54 1.51
CA ARG A 458 9.70 9.21 1.94
C ARG A 458 9.99 10.64 2.35
N LEU A 459 8.99 11.50 2.21
CA LEU A 459 9.00 12.88 2.65
C LEU A 459 7.87 13.08 3.64
N TYR A 460 8.20 13.65 4.81
CA TYR A 460 7.27 14.04 5.84
C TYR A 460 7.25 15.56 5.93
N ILE A 461 6.04 16.15 6.00
CA ILE A 461 5.83 17.59 6.07
C ILE A 461 4.73 17.88 7.10
N GLU A 462 5.04 18.75 8.06
CA GLU A 462 4.07 19.42 8.92
C GLU A 462 3.96 20.88 8.48
N PHE A 463 2.75 21.39 8.27
CA PHE A 463 2.53 22.74 7.76
C PHE A 463 1.28 23.40 8.33
N ASN A 464 1.28 24.74 8.33
CA ASN A 464 0.13 25.60 8.57
C ASN A 464 -0.11 26.46 7.33
N GLY A 465 -1.24 26.30 6.65
CA GLY A 465 -1.54 27.02 5.41
C GLY A 465 -3.00 27.39 5.28
N ASN A 466 -3.35 28.25 4.33
CA ASN A 466 -4.75 28.48 3.99
C ASN A 466 -5.26 27.30 3.15
N ALA A 467 -6.36 26.68 3.56
CA ALA A 467 -6.95 25.57 2.83
C ALA A 467 -7.36 25.99 1.41
N THR A 468 -7.30 25.04 0.48
CA THR A 468 -7.82 25.23 -0.88
C THR A 468 -9.29 24.85 -0.87
N ALA A 469 -10.16 25.79 -1.26
CA ALA A 469 -11.61 25.55 -1.32
C ALA A 469 -11.94 24.29 -2.13
N GLY A 470 -12.77 23.41 -1.56
CA GLY A 470 -13.19 22.14 -2.18
C GLY A 470 -12.19 20.99 -2.12
N ASN A 471 -11.02 21.17 -1.47
CA ASN A 471 -9.97 20.16 -1.36
C ASN A 471 -9.48 19.97 0.09
N SER A 472 -10.32 20.23 1.10
CA SER A 472 -9.88 20.20 2.50
C SER A 472 -9.96 18.82 3.17
N LEU A 473 -10.83 17.92 2.69
CA LEU A 473 -10.95 16.55 3.18
C LEU A 473 -10.53 15.53 2.13
N SER A 474 -9.87 14.46 2.59
CA SER A 474 -9.42 13.34 1.77
C SER A 474 -10.18 12.04 2.12
N VAL A 475 -10.10 11.05 1.22
CA VAL A 475 -10.57 9.69 1.48
C VAL A 475 -9.93 9.11 2.75
N ARG A 476 -8.66 9.44 3.03
CA ARG A 476 -7.96 9.06 4.27
C ARG A 476 -8.71 9.51 5.51
N ASP A 477 -9.08 10.79 5.56
CA ASP A 477 -9.78 11.39 6.69
C ASP A 477 -11.13 10.72 6.91
N LEU A 478 -11.87 10.46 5.82
CA LEU A 478 -13.14 9.74 5.90
C LEU A 478 -12.97 8.28 6.32
N LEU A 479 -11.98 7.55 5.81
CA LEU A 479 -11.74 6.17 6.21
C LEU A 479 -11.37 6.09 7.69
N ILE A 480 -10.51 7.00 8.17
CA ILE A 480 -10.19 7.13 9.60
C ILE A 480 -11.46 7.39 10.42
N SER A 481 -12.30 8.33 9.96
CA SER A 481 -13.58 8.63 10.59
C SER A 481 -14.53 7.42 10.60
N GLN A 482 -14.61 6.64 9.53
CA GLN A 482 -15.45 5.43 9.49
C GLN A 482 -14.93 4.31 10.39
N VAL A 483 -13.62 4.26 10.64
CA VAL A 483 -13.04 3.32 11.60
C VAL A 483 -13.49 3.63 13.01
N ASP A 484 -13.62 4.90 13.39
CA ASP A 484 -14.14 5.31 14.71
C ASP A 484 -15.61 4.90 14.93
N ASP A 485 -16.40 4.76 13.88
CA ASP A 485 -17.80 4.34 13.95
C ASP A 485 -17.99 2.81 14.06
N LEU A 486 -16.90 2.02 13.98
CA LEU A 486 -16.97 0.57 14.15
C LEU A 486 -17.31 0.19 15.59
N SER A 487 -18.27 -0.71 15.77
CA SER A 487 -18.75 -1.16 17.08
C SER A 487 -18.77 -2.69 17.16
N ALA A 488 -18.50 -3.24 18.34
CA ALA A 488 -18.41 -4.68 18.57
C ALA A 488 -19.79 -5.29 18.90
N ASN A 489 -20.41 -5.92 17.92
CA ASN A 489 -21.70 -6.60 18.05
C ASN A 489 -21.98 -7.61 16.92
N GLY A 490 -22.60 -8.72 17.31
CA GLY A 490 -23.01 -9.77 16.37
C GLY A 490 -22.03 -10.94 16.29
N LEU A 491 -22.14 -11.67 15.19
CA LEU A 491 -21.47 -12.93 14.90
C LEU A 491 -20.25 -12.74 13.97
N THR A 492 -19.59 -13.83 13.56
CA THR A 492 -18.34 -13.81 12.78
C THR A 492 -18.53 -14.44 11.38
N PRO A 493 -19.32 -13.84 10.47
CA PRO A 493 -19.67 -14.40 9.17
C PRO A 493 -18.59 -14.13 8.11
N ILE A 494 -17.41 -14.71 8.34
CA ILE A 494 -16.22 -14.55 7.50
C ILE A 494 -16.54 -14.89 6.04
N VAL A 495 -17.18 -16.04 5.80
CA VAL A 495 -17.42 -16.54 4.45
C VAL A 495 -18.46 -15.69 3.71
N ASP A 496 -19.53 -15.25 4.38
CA ASP A 496 -20.55 -14.39 3.77
C ASP A 496 -19.97 -13.02 3.40
N THR A 497 -19.10 -12.47 4.25
CA THR A 497 -18.46 -11.17 4.00
C THR A 497 -17.44 -11.27 2.86
N LEU A 498 -16.66 -12.35 2.81
CA LEU A 498 -15.76 -12.62 1.68
C LEU A 498 -16.52 -12.81 0.37
N TYR A 499 -17.71 -13.43 0.41
CA TYR A 499 -18.58 -13.55 -0.76
C TYR A 499 -19.04 -12.17 -1.25
N GLU A 500 -19.51 -11.29 -0.35
CA GLU A 500 -19.90 -9.93 -0.73
C GLU A 500 -18.71 -9.14 -1.30
N ALA A 501 -17.53 -9.25 -0.68
CA ALA A 501 -16.29 -8.65 -1.19
C ALA A 501 -15.94 -9.16 -2.60
N ALA A 502 -16.15 -10.44 -2.88
CA ALA A 502 -15.97 -11.01 -4.21
C ALA A 502 -16.98 -10.45 -5.23
N LEU A 503 -18.23 -10.22 -4.83
CA LEU A 503 -19.21 -9.55 -5.67
C LEU A 503 -18.82 -8.10 -5.97
N TYR A 504 -18.29 -7.38 -4.98
CA TYR A 504 -17.79 -6.01 -5.13
C TYR A 504 -16.63 -5.93 -6.13
N TYR A 505 -15.56 -6.71 -5.92
CA TYR A 505 -14.45 -6.78 -6.88
C TYR A 505 -14.91 -7.26 -8.26
N GLY A 506 -15.89 -8.16 -8.35
CA GLY A 506 -16.45 -8.61 -9.61
C GLY A 506 -17.42 -7.65 -10.30
N GLY A 507 -17.79 -6.52 -9.69
CA GLY A 507 -18.81 -5.61 -10.21
C GLY A 507 -20.18 -6.28 -10.38
N ARG A 508 -20.55 -7.18 -9.46
CA ARG A 508 -21.76 -8.01 -9.52
C ARG A 508 -22.92 -7.38 -8.72
N GLN A 509 -24.09 -8.00 -8.77
CA GLN A 509 -25.25 -7.52 -8.01
C GLN A 509 -24.96 -7.48 -6.51
N VAL A 510 -25.42 -6.41 -5.85
CA VAL A 510 -25.34 -6.27 -4.39
C VAL A 510 -26.25 -7.31 -3.74
N ASP A 511 -25.79 -7.99 -2.68
CA ASP A 511 -26.55 -9.04 -1.99
C ASP A 511 -26.69 -8.72 -0.51
N TYR A 512 -25.68 -9.01 0.31
CA TYR A 512 -25.71 -8.69 1.75
C TYR A 512 -25.65 -7.19 2.02
N GLY A 513 -25.12 -6.40 1.08
CA GLY A 513 -25.08 -4.95 1.17
C GLY A 513 -26.42 -4.23 0.99
N LEU A 514 -27.49 -4.93 0.59
CA LEU A 514 -28.79 -4.31 0.27
C LEU A 514 -29.58 -3.86 1.50
N THR A 515 -29.36 -4.46 2.66
CA THR A 515 -30.13 -4.19 3.87
C THR A 515 -29.19 -4.18 5.06
N ARG A 516 -29.60 -3.58 6.18
CA ARG A 516 -28.84 -3.63 7.44
C ARG A 516 -28.87 -4.99 8.14
N GLY A 517 -29.04 -6.08 7.40
CA GLY A 517 -29.38 -7.41 7.89
C GLY A 517 -30.88 -7.71 7.79
N ASN A 518 -31.21 -9.00 7.68
CA ASN A 518 -32.59 -9.46 7.59
C ASN A 518 -33.31 -9.41 8.96
N SER A 519 -34.60 -9.78 9.00
CA SER A 519 -35.41 -9.74 10.23
C SER A 519 -34.96 -10.69 11.35
N SER A 520 -34.07 -11.66 11.07
CA SER A 520 -33.49 -12.55 12.08
C SER A 520 -32.25 -11.98 12.73
N VAL A 521 -31.64 -10.95 12.15
CA VAL A 521 -30.53 -10.20 12.73
C VAL A 521 -31.05 -9.33 13.88
N SER A 522 -30.33 -9.33 15.00
CA SER A 522 -30.74 -8.56 16.18
C SER A 522 -30.84 -7.07 15.88
N SER A 523 -31.80 -6.38 16.50
CA SER A 523 -31.96 -4.93 16.31
C SER A 523 -30.69 -4.16 16.68
N SER A 524 -29.91 -4.62 17.67
CA SER A 524 -28.63 -4.02 18.04
C SER A 524 -27.62 -4.05 16.89
N VAL A 525 -27.46 -5.19 16.21
CA VAL A 525 -26.57 -5.30 15.04
C VAL A 525 -27.09 -4.44 13.88
N ARG A 526 -28.41 -4.45 13.63
CA ARG A 526 -29.03 -3.66 12.56
C ARG A 526 -28.92 -2.14 12.78
N ARG A 527 -28.89 -1.68 14.04
CA ARG A 527 -28.66 -0.26 14.40
C ARG A 527 -27.21 0.16 14.13
N SER A 528 -26.25 -0.72 14.43
CA SER A 528 -24.83 -0.41 14.27
C SER A 528 -24.30 -0.56 12.85
N THR A 529 -24.95 -1.36 12.00
CA THR A 529 -24.54 -1.50 10.59
C THR A 529 -25.26 -0.52 9.65
N ARG A 530 -24.82 -0.45 8.41
CA ARG A 530 -25.39 0.37 7.32
C ARG A 530 -25.66 -0.51 6.10
N VAL A 531 -26.38 0.02 5.12
CA VAL A 531 -26.38 -0.56 3.76
C VAL A 531 -25.06 -0.19 3.06
N SER A 532 -24.77 -0.80 1.91
CA SER A 532 -23.57 -0.43 1.16
C SER A 532 -23.57 1.04 0.74
N HIS A 533 -22.40 1.65 0.77
CA HIS A 533 -22.20 3.06 0.44
C HIS A 533 -22.69 3.36 -0.97
N ARG A 534 -23.30 4.54 -1.16
CA ARG A 534 -23.87 4.93 -2.46
C ARG A 534 -22.87 4.82 -3.60
N ASP A 535 -21.66 5.32 -3.39
CA ASP A 535 -20.60 5.33 -4.41
C ASP A 535 -20.02 3.94 -4.73
N SER A 536 -20.41 2.91 -3.97
CA SER A 536 -19.98 1.54 -4.27
C SER A 536 -20.83 0.86 -5.35
N TYR A 537 -22.00 1.39 -5.72
CA TYR A 537 -22.92 0.71 -6.65
C TYR A 537 -23.68 1.65 -7.60
N THR A 538 -24.05 1.10 -8.75
CA THR A 538 -25.06 1.66 -9.66
C THR A 538 -26.45 1.15 -9.28
N GLY A 539 -27.49 1.97 -9.44
CA GLY A 539 -28.85 1.64 -8.99
C GLY A 539 -29.56 2.86 -8.38
N ALA A 540 -30.71 2.60 -7.75
CA ALA A 540 -31.45 3.61 -6.99
C ALA A 540 -30.81 3.83 -5.62
N ASP A 541 -30.97 5.04 -5.07
CA ASP A 541 -30.48 5.40 -3.74
C ASP A 541 -31.17 4.56 -2.64
N SER A 542 -30.54 4.47 -1.45
CA SER A 542 -31.16 3.80 -0.31
C SER A 542 -32.43 4.54 0.16
N VAL A 543 -33.37 3.78 0.72
CA VAL A 543 -34.62 4.29 1.23
C VAL A 543 -34.61 4.22 2.74
N LEU A 544 -34.69 5.38 3.39
CA LEU A 544 -34.84 5.49 4.83
C LEU A 544 -36.31 5.24 5.24
N PRO A 545 -36.57 4.41 6.26
CA PRO A 545 -37.91 4.20 6.80
C PRO A 545 -38.51 5.48 7.40
N TYR A 546 -39.84 5.53 7.52
CA TYR A 546 -40.52 6.61 8.23
C TYR A 546 -40.04 6.68 9.70
N GLY A 547 -39.64 7.86 10.16
CA GLY A 547 -39.10 8.09 11.50
C GLY A 547 -37.57 8.00 11.58
N CYS A 548 -36.90 7.46 10.55
CA CYS A 548 -35.45 7.44 10.51
C CYS A 548 -34.90 8.85 10.23
N ASP A 549 -34.14 9.37 11.20
CA ASP A 549 -33.45 10.64 11.11
C ASP A 549 -32.07 10.44 10.44
N PRO A 550 -31.77 11.11 9.31
CA PRO A 550 -30.44 11.08 8.70
C PRO A 550 -29.31 11.53 9.64
N GLU A 551 -29.60 12.33 10.67
CA GLU A 551 -28.63 12.79 11.66
C GLU A 551 -28.37 11.73 12.75
N ASN A 552 -29.25 10.73 12.91
CA ASN A 552 -29.04 9.60 13.81
C ASN A 552 -29.36 8.28 13.12
N LEU A 553 -28.48 7.88 12.19
CA LEU A 553 -28.63 6.60 11.50
C LEU A 553 -28.53 5.38 12.44
N SER A 554 -28.09 5.52 13.70
CA SER A 554 -28.12 4.43 14.69
C SER A 554 -29.47 4.30 15.41
N ASP A 555 -30.45 5.14 15.10
CA ASP A 555 -31.79 5.06 15.69
C ASP A 555 -32.49 3.74 15.35
N TYR A 556 -33.38 3.30 16.24
CA TYR A 556 -34.19 2.10 16.04
C TYR A 556 -35.06 2.19 14.77
N ASP A 557 -35.57 3.38 14.43
CA ASP A 557 -36.42 3.57 13.25
C ASP A 557 -35.64 3.38 11.93
N CYS A 558 -34.30 3.50 11.97
CA CYS A 558 -33.42 3.32 10.82
C CYS A 558 -33.09 1.86 10.49
N ILE A 559 -33.42 0.89 11.35
CA ILE A 559 -32.96 -0.51 11.18
C ILE A 559 -33.45 -1.17 9.89
N ASN A 560 -34.56 -0.68 9.32
CA ASN A 560 -35.17 -1.20 8.10
C ASN A 560 -34.72 -0.45 6.82
N GLU A 561 -33.66 0.35 6.88
CA GLU A 561 -33.04 0.91 5.68
C GLU A 561 -32.68 -0.20 4.67
N TYR A 562 -32.97 0.06 3.40
CA TYR A 562 -32.66 -0.85 2.31
C TYR A 562 -32.32 -0.12 1.01
N ILE A 563 -31.53 -0.76 0.16
CA ILE A 563 -31.29 -0.38 -1.22
C ILE A 563 -32.31 -1.11 -2.11
N PRO A 564 -33.03 -0.42 -3.00
CA PRO A 564 -33.94 -1.05 -3.92
C PRO A 564 -33.26 -2.10 -4.81
N SER A 565 -33.99 -3.17 -5.12
CA SER A 565 -33.49 -4.27 -5.96
C SER A 565 -33.00 -3.77 -7.32
N GLY A 566 -31.89 -4.35 -7.80
CA GLY A 566 -31.26 -3.97 -9.07
C GLY A 566 -29.94 -3.21 -8.91
N ALA A 567 -29.49 -3.00 -7.67
CA ALA A 567 -28.17 -2.44 -7.40
C ALA A 567 -27.04 -3.39 -7.84
N GLN A 568 -26.02 -2.82 -8.47
CA GLN A 568 -24.85 -3.53 -8.96
C GLN A 568 -23.58 -2.81 -8.55
N TYR A 569 -22.65 -3.51 -7.91
CA TYR A 569 -21.38 -2.95 -7.48
C TYR A 569 -20.57 -2.38 -8.65
N ILE A 570 -19.88 -1.28 -8.36
CA ILE A 570 -18.88 -0.69 -9.22
C ILE A 570 -17.55 -1.31 -8.81
N SER A 571 -16.98 -2.16 -9.68
CA SER A 571 -15.68 -2.77 -9.41
C SER A 571 -14.57 -1.71 -9.39
N PRO A 572 -13.63 -1.77 -8.43
CA PRO A 572 -12.41 -0.96 -8.46
C PRO A 572 -11.41 -1.43 -9.52
N VAL A 573 -11.70 -2.54 -10.21
CA VAL A 573 -10.87 -3.14 -11.25
C VAL A 573 -11.54 -2.92 -12.60
N THR A 574 -10.96 -2.02 -13.37
CA THR A 574 -11.41 -1.65 -14.73
C THR A 574 -10.58 -2.35 -15.80
N ASP A 575 -9.29 -2.61 -15.53
CA ASP A 575 -8.38 -3.30 -16.43
C ASP A 575 -7.88 -4.60 -15.79
N LEU A 576 -8.41 -5.74 -16.22
CA LEU A 576 -8.05 -7.06 -15.69
C LEU A 576 -6.60 -7.49 -16.00
N GLN A 577 -5.96 -6.87 -16.99
CA GLN A 577 -4.60 -7.20 -17.41
C GLN A 577 -3.57 -6.35 -16.67
N CYS A 578 -3.88 -5.08 -16.41
CA CYS A 578 -2.95 -4.13 -15.79
C CYS A 578 -3.18 -3.98 -14.27
N GLN A 579 -4.43 -4.08 -13.79
CA GLN A 579 -4.77 -3.98 -12.37
C GLN A 579 -4.82 -5.36 -11.71
N THR A 580 -3.69 -6.08 -11.72
CA THR A 580 -3.59 -7.42 -11.11
C THR A 580 -3.34 -7.39 -9.60
N ASN A 581 -3.12 -6.21 -9.03
CA ASN A 581 -2.67 -5.99 -7.65
C ASN A 581 -3.85 -5.61 -6.73
N ASN A 582 -4.78 -6.55 -6.53
CA ASN A 582 -5.97 -6.35 -5.69
C ASN A 582 -5.91 -7.24 -4.45
N HIS A 583 -6.26 -6.69 -3.30
CA HIS A 583 -6.07 -7.32 -2.02
C HIS A 583 -7.26 -7.15 -1.09
N ILE A 584 -7.58 -8.22 -0.37
CA ILE A 584 -8.45 -8.18 0.81
C ILE A 584 -7.56 -8.31 2.04
N VAL A 585 -7.74 -7.43 3.03
CA VAL A 585 -7.12 -7.56 4.35
C VAL A 585 -8.21 -7.88 5.36
N LEU A 586 -8.32 -9.16 5.73
CA LEU A 586 -9.33 -9.66 6.65
C LEU A 586 -8.74 -9.78 8.06
N LEU A 587 -9.31 -9.06 9.02
CA LEU A 587 -9.00 -9.23 10.44
C LEU A 587 -10.11 -10.03 11.10
N SER A 588 -9.77 -10.98 11.98
CA SER A 588 -10.75 -11.61 12.87
C SER A 588 -10.16 -12.10 14.19
N ASP A 589 -10.96 -12.08 15.25
CA ASP A 589 -10.61 -12.58 16.59
C ASP A 589 -11.27 -13.92 16.96
N GLY A 590 -12.12 -14.43 16.07
CA GLY A 590 -13.04 -15.53 16.35
C GLY A 590 -13.12 -16.59 15.24
N GLU A 591 -13.73 -17.73 15.58
CA GLU A 591 -13.99 -18.80 14.61
C GLU A 591 -15.12 -18.39 13.66
N ALA A 592 -14.97 -18.71 12.37
CA ALA A 592 -16.02 -18.48 11.38
C ALA A 592 -17.32 -19.17 11.80
N ASN A 593 -18.40 -18.41 11.86
CA ASN A 593 -19.72 -18.91 12.21
C ASN A 593 -20.79 -18.20 11.36
N ASN A 594 -22.02 -18.72 11.38
CA ASN A 594 -23.17 -18.08 10.72
C ASN A 594 -23.05 -17.90 9.19
N ASN A 595 -22.69 -18.96 8.47
CA ASN A 595 -22.52 -18.93 7.01
C ASN A 595 -23.81 -19.26 6.26
N HIS A 596 -24.24 -18.35 5.39
CA HIS A 596 -25.43 -18.45 4.53
C HIS A 596 -25.11 -18.38 3.04
N SER A 597 -23.89 -18.01 2.68
CA SER A 597 -23.42 -17.83 1.31
C SER A 597 -23.01 -19.15 0.65
N ALA A 598 -22.91 -20.26 1.38
CA ALA A 598 -22.57 -21.59 0.86
C ALA A 598 -23.17 -21.91 -0.53
N ALA A 599 -24.51 -21.88 -0.65
CA ALA A 599 -25.20 -22.18 -1.91
C ALA A 599 -24.95 -21.12 -2.99
N LYS A 600 -24.78 -19.86 -2.58
CA LYS A 600 -24.48 -18.73 -3.48
C LYS A 600 -23.06 -18.84 -4.04
N ILE A 601 -22.09 -19.24 -3.21
CA ILE A 601 -20.70 -19.51 -3.61
C ILE A 601 -20.67 -20.71 -4.55
N GLN A 602 -21.37 -21.81 -4.24
CA GLN A 602 -21.44 -22.96 -5.15
C GLN A 602 -22.01 -22.57 -6.53
N ALA A 603 -23.04 -21.71 -6.57
CA ALA A 603 -23.59 -21.17 -7.81
C ALA A 603 -22.59 -20.25 -8.54
N LEU A 604 -21.88 -19.39 -7.81
CA LEU A 604 -20.85 -18.50 -8.36
C LEU A 604 -19.66 -19.27 -8.95
N LEU A 605 -19.21 -20.31 -8.24
CA LEU A 605 -18.09 -21.19 -8.64
C LEU A 605 -18.50 -22.25 -9.66
N ASN A 606 -19.80 -22.46 -9.87
CA ASN A 606 -20.36 -23.57 -10.63
C ASN A 606 -19.77 -24.94 -10.20
N SER A 607 -19.57 -25.12 -8.89
CA SER A 607 -18.96 -26.34 -8.33
C SER A 607 -19.38 -26.58 -6.89
N ASN A 608 -19.17 -27.80 -6.40
CA ASN A 608 -19.40 -28.16 -5.00
C ASN A 608 -18.13 -27.94 -4.18
N CYS A 609 -18.24 -27.24 -3.06
CA CYS A 609 -17.16 -26.94 -2.11
C CYS A 609 -16.62 -28.17 -1.37
N GLN A 610 -15.34 -28.15 -0.97
CA GLN A 610 -14.62 -29.33 -0.48
C GLN A 610 -14.28 -29.38 1.04
N SER A 611 -14.84 -28.53 1.90
CA SER A 611 -14.47 -28.47 3.36
C SER A 611 -15.62 -28.60 4.38
N SER A 612 -15.29 -28.57 5.69
CA SER A 612 -15.74 -29.54 6.72
C SER A 612 -16.40 -29.01 8.01
N SER A 613 -16.52 -27.69 8.25
CA SER A 613 -17.33 -27.12 9.33
C SER A 613 -18.38 -26.17 8.76
N SER A 614 -19.56 -26.05 9.40
CA SER A 614 -20.68 -25.29 8.82
C SER A 614 -20.39 -23.80 8.64
N GLY A 615 -19.52 -23.21 9.47
CA GLY A 615 -19.14 -21.80 9.37
C GLY A 615 -18.07 -21.50 8.30
N GLU A 616 -17.16 -22.44 8.05
CA GLU A 616 -16.05 -22.30 7.08
C GLU A 616 -16.41 -22.77 5.67
N TYR A 617 -17.56 -23.43 5.51
CA TYR A 617 -17.97 -24.11 4.29
C TYR A 617 -17.93 -23.17 3.08
N CYS A 618 -17.29 -23.61 1.98
CA CYS A 618 -17.04 -22.82 0.75
C CYS A 618 -16.04 -21.64 0.86
N GLY A 619 -15.58 -21.24 2.06
CA GLY A 619 -14.68 -20.10 2.19
C GLY A 619 -13.34 -20.28 1.45
N LEU A 620 -12.73 -21.46 1.59
CA LEU A 620 -11.46 -21.78 0.91
C LEU A 620 -11.62 -21.91 -0.59
N ASP A 621 -12.71 -22.51 -1.06
CA ASP A 621 -13.00 -22.66 -2.47
C ASP A 621 -13.19 -21.29 -3.15
N LEU A 622 -13.86 -20.35 -2.46
CA LEU A 622 -14.03 -18.97 -2.90
C LEU A 622 -12.69 -18.24 -3.04
N VAL A 623 -11.91 -18.13 -1.94
CA VAL A 623 -10.63 -17.41 -1.98
C VAL A 623 -9.61 -18.07 -2.90
N SER A 624 -9.66 -19.39 -3.03
CA SER A 624 -8.84 -20.13 -3.99
C SER A 624 -9.17 -19.78 -5.42
N ASN A 625 -10.44 -19.52 -5.75
CA ASN A 625 -10.84 -19.25 -7.12
C ASN A 625 -10.54 -17.79 -7.50
N ILE A 626 -10.91 -16.84 -6.63
CA ILE A 626 -10.74 -15.41 -6.93
C ILE A 626 -9.27 -14.98 -6.93
N SER A 627 -8.36 -15.76 -6.32
CA SER A 627 -6.91 -15.52 -6.39
C SER A 627 -6.25 -15.91 -7.72
N LYS A 628 -7.00 -16.55 -8.63
CA LYS A 628 -6.48 -17.05 -9.91
C LYS A 628 -6.62 -15.98 -10.99
N SER A 629 -5.50 -15.51 -11.55
CA SER A 629 -5.49 -14.50 -12.61
C SER A 629 -6.27 -14.90 -13.86
N ALA A 630 -6.23 -16.17 -14.26
CA ALA A 630 -6.84 -16.63 -15.51
C ALA A 630 -8.26 -17.21 -15.36
N THR A 631 -8.64 -17.65 -14.16
CA THR A 631 -9.86 -18.46 -13.94
C THR A 631 -10.74 -17.96 -12.80
N SER A 632 -10.44 -16.78 -12.26
CA SER A 632 -11.30 -16.10 -11.30
C SER A 632 -12.70 -15.93 -11.91
N VAL A 633 -13.71 -16.51 -11.27
CA VAL A 633 -15.10 -16.42 -11.73
C VAL A 633 -15.64 -15.00 -11.66
N ILE A 634 -15.00 -14.13 -10.87
CA ILE A 634 -15.36 -12.72 -10.77
C ILE A 634 -14.65 -11.85 -11.82
N GLY A 635 -13.65 -12.40 -12.54
CA GLY A 635 -12.80 -11.66 -13.47
C GLY A 635 -11.48 -11.25 -12.83
N PRO A 636 -11.46 -10.27 -11.91
CA PRO A 636 -10.24 -9.84 -11.24
C PRO A 636 -9.58 -10.91 -10.39
N LYS A 637 -8.24 -10.86 -10.33
CA LYS A 637 -7.45 -11.54 -9.31
C LYS A 637 -7.49 -10.75 -8.01
N VAL A 638 -7.83 -11.41 -6.91
CA VAL A 638 -7.83 -10.83 -5.56
C VAL A 638 -7.06 -11.75 -4.61
N THR A 639 -6.04 -11.22 -3.94
CA THR A 639 -5.27 -11.95 -2.93
C THR A 639 -5.74 -11.57 -1.52
N THR A 640 -6.08 -12.54 -0.71
CA THR A 640 -6.59 -12.35 0.66
C THR A 640 -5.47 -12.53 1.68
N HIS A 641 -5.13 -11.46 2.39
CA HIS A 641 -4.30 -11.49 3.59
C HIS A 641 -5.20 -11.60 4.82
N THR A 642 -4.73 -12.28 5.86
CA THR A 642 -5.51 -12.47 7.08
C THR A 642 -4.71 -12.15 8.34
N ILE A 643 -5.37 -11.55 9.33
CA ILE A 643 -4.81 -11.24 10.64
C ILE A 643 -5.68 -11.92 11.71
N GLY A 644 -5.10 -12.87 12.44
CA GLY A 644 -5.71 -13.46 13.63
C GLY A 644 -5.38 -12.62 14.88
N PHE A 645 -6.36 -11.89 15.41
CA PHE A 645 -6.16 -10.99 16.54
C PHE A 645 -6.64 -11.61 17.86
N ALA A 646 -5.73 -11.93 18.77
CA ALA A 646 -6.05 -12.64 20.02
C ALA A 646 -6.96 -13.88 19.79
N ALA A 647 -6.82 -14.49 18.61
CA ALA A 647 -7.66 -15.55 18.10
C ALA A 647 -7.17 -16.92 18.58
N ASN A 648 -8.09 -17.87 18.74
CA ASN A 648 -7.74 -19.22 19.15
C ASN A 648 -7.10 -20.04 18.01
N ASN A 649 -6.61 -21.24 18.31
CA ASN A 649 -5.94 -22.09 17.32
C ASN A 649 -6.83 -22.51 16.14
N ASN A 650 -8.14 -22.69 16.35
CA ASN A 650 -9.05 -23.08 15.28
C ASN A 650 -9.28 -21.92 14.31
N ALA A 651 -9.57 -20.73 14.85
CA ALA A 651 -9.71 -19.50 14.07
C ALA A 651 -8.44 -19.20 13.28
N ASN A 652 -7.27 -19.24 13.94
CA ASN A 652 -5.98 -19.05 13.28
C ASN A 652 -5.70 -20.08 12.19
N ASN A 653 -6.10 -21.35 12.37
CA ASN A 653 -5.93 -22.37 11.34
C ASN A 653 -6.75 -22.05 10.08
N PHE A 654 -8.01 -21.63 10.26
CA PHE A 654 -8.86 -21.25 9.14
C PHE A 654 -8.35 -19.99 8.42
N LEU A 655 -8.00 -18.93 9.16
CA LEU A 655 -7.41 -17.71 8.61
C LEU A 655 -6.12 -18.00 7.85
N TYR A 656 -5.22 -18.79 8.44
CA TYR A 656 -4.01 -19.27 7.78
C TYR A 656 -4.31 -19.97 6.45
N ARG A 657 -5.29 -20.88 6.42
CA ARG A 657 -5.69 -21.59 5.20
C ARG A 657 -6.29 -20.65 4.16
N LEU A 658 -7.09 -19.65 4.55
CA LEU A 658 -7.63 -18.63 3.63
C LEU A 658 -6.50 -17.84 2.96
N ALA A 659 -5.54 -17.36 3.77
CA ALA A 659 -4.39 -16.62 3.25
C ALA A 659 -3.55 -17.50 2.31
N LEU A 660 -3.15 -18.68 2.78
CA LEU A 660 -2.32 -19.62 2.01
C LEU A 660 -2.97 -19.97 0.66
N GLN A 661 -4.27 -20.27 0.66
CA GLN A 661 -4.97 -20.69 -0.55
C GLN A 661 -5.17 -19.54 -1.56
N SER A 662 -5.14 -18.29 -1.10
CA SER A 662 -5.20 -17.12 -1.97
C SER A 662 -3.82 -16.59 -2.40
N GLY A 663 -2.74 -17.16 -1.87
CA GLY A 663 -1.36 -16.65 -2.05
C GLY A 663 -1.05 -15.39 -1.23
N GLY A 664 -1.83 -15.12 -0.17
CA GLY A 664 -1.64 -13.99 0.75
C GLY A 664 -0.91 -14.37 2.04
N GLY A 665 -0.57 -13.37 2.83
CA GLY A 665 0.11 -13.51 4.12
C GLY A 665 -0.85 -13.78 5.28
N PHE A 666 -0.42 -14.61 6.22
CA PHE A 666 -1.08 -14.81 7.52
C PHE A 666 -0.25 -14.19 8.63
N TYR A 667 -0.90 -13.40 9.47
CA TYR A 667 -0.29 -12.70 10.59
C TYR A 667 -1.09 -12.94 11.87
N THR A 668 -0.41 -12.92 13.00
CA THR A 668 -1.04 -13.02 14.32
C THR A 668 -0.66 -11.81 15.14
N ALA A 669 -1.62 -11.25 15.86
CA ALA A 669 -1.40 -10.11 16.75
C ALA A 669 -2.09 -10.34 18.09
N ASN A 670 -1.47 -9.92 19.19
CA ASN A 670 -2.06 -10.03 20.54
C ASN A 670 -2.25 -8.67 21.22
N ASN A 671 -1.72 -7.59 20.64
CA ASN A 671 -1.81 -6.22 21.14
C ASN A 671 -1.80 -5.22 19.97
N SER A 672 -2.03 -3.93 20.25
CA SER A 672 -2.11 -2.87 19.24
C SER A 672 -0.82 -2.69 18.45
N THR A 673 0.35 -2.86 19.08
CA THR A 673 1.67 -2.77 18.41
C THR A 673 1.87 -3.90 17.40
N ASP A 674 1.57 -5.14 17.77
CA ASP A 674 1.62 -6.28 16.85
C ASP A 674 0.67 -6.07 15.66
N LEU A 675 -0.49 -5.48 15.94
CA LEU A 675 -1.52 -5.25 14.94
C LEU A 675 -1.11 -4.17 13.93
N LEU A 676 -0.57 -3.04 14.40
CA LEU A 676 0.01 -2.00 13.56
C LEU A 676 1.12 -2.59 12.68
N ASN A 677 2.03 -3.38 13.27
CA ASN A 677 3.09 -4.06 12.52
C ASN A 677 2.55 -5.01 11.44
N ALA A 678 1.46 -5.72 11.72
CA ALA A 678 0.81 -6.60 10.75
C ALA A 678 0.23 -5.80 9.57
N PHE A 679 -0.52 -4.73 9.85
CA PHE A 679 -1.06 -3.84 8.81
C PHE A 679 0.05 -3.22 7.96
N GLU A 680 1.08 -2.64 8.58
CA GLU A 680 2.22 -2.07 7.85
C GLU A 680 2.94 -3.11 6.98
N THR A 681 3.11 -4.33 7.48
CA THR A 681 3.79 -5.41 6.74
C THR A 681 2.99 -5.80 5.51
N ILE A 682 1.66 -5.93 5.64
CA ILE A 682 0.76 -6.20 4.52
C ILE A 682 0.81 -5.05 3.52
N LEU A 683 0.66 -3.81 3.98
CA LEU A 683 0.69 -2.61 3.13
C LEU A 683 2.03 -2.42 2.40
N ARG A 684 3.14 -2.90 2.96
CA ARG A 684 4.43 -2.98 2.26
C ARG A 684 4.42 -4.09 1.21
N ALA A 685 3.92 -5.28 1.55
CA ALA A 685 3.90 -6.43 0.64
C ALA A 685 3.04 -6.19 -0.60
N VAL A 686 1.88 -5.55 -0.46
CA VAL A 686 0.99 -5.23 -1.61
C VAL A 686 1.64 -4.25 -2.59
N LYS A 687 2.62 -3.44 -2.16
CA LYS A 687 3.36 -2.52 -3.05
C LYS A 687 4.47 -3.21 -3.85
N ASP A 688 4.89 -4.41 -3.47
CA ASP A 688 6.12 -5.06 -3.99
C ASP A 688 5.85 -6.19 -5.01
N VAL A 689 4.61 -6.42 -5.45
CA VAL A 689 4.25 -7.55 -6.33
C VAL A 689 4.76 -7.33 -7.77
N ASN A 690 5.69 -8.19 -8.21
CA ASN A 690 6.39 -8.12 -9.51
C ASN A 690 5.63 -8.84 -10.65
N ALA A 691 5.64 -8.30 -11.87
CA ALA A 691 5.25 -9.01 -13.09
C ALA A 691 6.45 -9.76 -13.70
N THR A 692 6.29 -11.05 -14.05
CA THR A 692 7.25 -11.86 -14.82
C THR A 692 6.64 -12.27 -16.16
N PHE A 693 7.42 -12.31 -17.24
CA PHE A 693 7.00 -12.74 -18.59
C PHE A 693 7.93 -13.86 -19.10
N VAL A 694 7.39 -14.84 -19.86
CA VAL A 694 8.13 -16.08 -20.22
C VAL A 694 7.82 -16.55 -21.65
N SER A 695 8.83 -17.11 -22.34
CA SER A 695 8.68 -17.97 -23.53
C SER A 695 9.36 -19.34 -23.28
N PRO A 696 8.63 -20.48 -23.40
CA PRO A 696 9.19 -21.81 -23.14
C PRO A 696 9.97 -22.40 -24.34
N GLY A 697 11.00 -23.22 -24.07
CA GLY A 697 11.65 -24.10 -25.06
C GLY A 697 11.53 -25.59 -24.67
N VAL A 698 11.18 -26.44 -25.65
CA VAL A 698 10.97 -27.88 -25.45
C VAL A 698 12.04 -28.69 -26.19
N ALA A 699 12.67 -29.65 -25.50
CA ALA A 699 13.64 -30.56 -26.11
C ALA A 699 12.94 -31.61 -26.98
N VAL A 700 13.27 -31.67 -28.28
CA VAL A 700 12.80 -32.75 -29.17
C VAL A 700 14.00 -33.57 -29.62
N ASN A 701 14.02 -34.87 -29.33
CA ASN A 701 15.10 -35.75 -29.75
C ASN A 701 15.12 -35.88 -31.28
N GLN A 702 16.08 -35.25 -31.95
CA GLN A 702 16.16 -35.23 -33.42
C GLN A 702 16.53 -36.57 -34.04
N LEU A 703 17.15 -37.49 -33.28
CA LEU A 703 17.51 -38.85 -33.74
C LEU A 703 16.32 -39.82 -33.64
N ASN A 704 15.32 -39.52 -32.83
CA ASN A 704 14.09 -40.28 -32.71
C ASN A 704 12.88 -39.35 -32.54
N ARG A 705 12.32 -38.88 -33.67
CA ARG A 705 11.19 -37.94 -33.74
C ARG A 705 9.86 -38.46 -33.13
N LEU A 706 9.86 -39.66 -32.54
CA LEU A 706 8.72 -40.29 -31.86
C LEU A 706 8.81 -40.24 -30.33
N THR A 707 9.93 -39.80 -29.75
CA THR A 707 10.12 -39.69 -28.29
C THR A 707 10.52 -38.27 -27.92
N HIS A 708 9.68 -37.58 -27.16
CA HIS A 708 10.08 -36.36 -26.44
C HIS A 708 10.95 -36.78 -25.25
N GLN A 709 11.94 -35.96 -24.90
CA GLN A 709 12.54 -36.05 -23.57
C GLN A 709 11.61 -35.33 -22.60
N ASP A 710 11.52 -35.83 -21.38
CA ASP A 710 10.69 -35.24 -20.31
C ASP A 710 11.26 -33.90 -19.80
N GLU A 711 12.18 -33.23 -20.50
CA GLU A 711 12.89 -32.04 -19.99
C GLU A 711 12.39 -30.75 -20.65
N LEU A 712 12.14 -29.73 -19.83
CA LEU A 712 11.67 -28.40 -20.21
C LEU A 712 12.65 -27.34 -19.73
N TYR A 713 12.89 -26.34 -20.59
CA TYR A 713 13.78 -25.24 -20.27
C TYR A 713 13.05 -23.91 -20.50
N TYR A 714 12.99 -23.12 -19.43
CA TYR A 714 12.30 -21.84 -19.43
C TYR A 714 13.28 -20.69 -19.44
N ALA A 715 13.25 -19.91 -20.52
CA ALA A 715 13.96 -18.66 -20.64
C ALA A 715 13.13 -17.56 -19.96
N LEU A 716 13.69 -16.95 -18.92
CA LEU A 716 13.01 -15.99 -18.05
C LEU A 716 13.71 -14.65 -18.08
N PHE A 717 12.94 -13.58 -17.99
CA PHE A 717 13.46 -12.24 -17.76
C PHE A 717 12.52 -11.44 -16.86
N LYS A 718 13.08 -10.46 -16.16
CA LYS A 718 12.32 -9.48 -15.40
C LYS A 718 12.60 -8.09 -15.99
N PRO A 719 11.56 -7.37 -16.47
CA PRO A 719 11.72 -5.98 -16.87
C PRO A 719 12.32 -5.17 -15.71
N ALA A 720 13.36 -4.42 -16.01
CA ALA A 720 14.01 -3.51 -15.08
C ALA A 720 14.28 -2.18 -15.80
N GLU A 721 14.38 -1.08 -15.08
CA GLU A 721 14.84 0.15 -15.71
C GLU A 721 16.34 0.10 -16.01
N GLY A 722 16.73 0.64 -17.16
CA GLY A 722 18.10 0.60 -17.67
C GLY A 722 18.30 -0.41 -18.81
N THR A 723 19.54 -0.54 -19.27
CA THR A 723 19.95 -1.38 -20.41
C THR A 723 20.24 -2.84 -20.05
N LEU A 724 20.19 -3.18 -18.76
CA LEU A 724 20.54 -4.49 -18.21
C LEU A 724 19.31 -5.12 -17.55
N TRP A 725 18.59 -5.95 -18.28
CA TRP A 725 17.46 -6.68 -17.71
C TRP A 725 17.94 -8.03 -17.19
N PRO A 726 17.63 -8.40 -15.93
CA PRO A 726 18.01 -9.70 -15.40
C PRO A 726 17.25 -10.83 -16.11
N GLY A 727 18.00 -11.83 -16.56
CA GLY A 727 17.48 -13.05 -17.18
C GLY A 727 17.95 -14.32 -16.49
N ASN A 728 17.29 -15.43 -16.80
CA ASN A 728 17.63 -16.76 -16.29
C ASN A 728 17.16 -17.88 -17.22
N LEU A 729 17.69 -19.09 -17.04
CA LEU A 729 17.26 -20.31 -17.70
C LEU A 729 17.02 -21.38 -16.64
N LYS A 730 15.77 -21.82 -16.46
CA LYS A 730 15.41 -22.81 -15.43
C LYS A 730 15.02 -24.15 -16.07
N LYS A 731 15.54 -25.25 -15.53
CA LYS A 731 15.26 -26.63 -15.97
C LYS A 731 14.17 -27.25 -15.11
N TYR A 732 13.19 -27.88 -15.77
CA TYR A 732 12.08 -28.60 -15.17
C TYR A 732 11.79 -29.88 -15.95
N ARG A 733 10.91 -30.74 -15.42
CA ARG A 733 10.54 -32.01 -16.05
C ARG A 733 9.07 -32.04 -16.45
N ILE A 734 8.72 -32.26 -17.71
CA ILE A 734 7.33 -32.51 -18.12
C ILE A 734 6.97 -33.99 -18.00
N SER A 735 5.76 -34.28 -17.54
CA SER A 735 5.18 -35.62 -17.65
C SER A 735 3.66 -35.50 -17.84
N GLY A 736 3.16 -35.94 -19.00
CA GLY A 736 1.81 -35.61 -19.43
C GLY A 736 1.68 -34.10 -19.66
N ASP A 737 0.67 -33.48 -19.04
CA ASP A 737 0.40 -32.04 -19.15
C ASP A 737 1.02 -31.20 -18.01
N THR A 738 1.73 -31.85 -17.08
CA THR A 738 2.24 -31.20 -15.86
C THR A 738 3.75 -31.03 -15.90
N VAL A 739 4.21 -29.84 -15.49
CA VAL A 739 5.62 -29.51 -15.30
C VAL A 739 5.97 -29.73 -13.84
N TYR A 740 6.97 -30.57 -13.60
CA TYR A 740 7.47 -30.98 -12.30
C TYR A 740 8.81 -30.31 -11.98
N ASP A 741 8.99 -29.97 -10.72
CA ASP A 741 10.21 -29.46 -10.13
C ASP A 741 11.18 -30.60 -9.76
N GLN A 742 12.34 -30.27 -9.20
CA GLN A 742 13.37 -31.23 -8.80
C GLN A 742 12.89 -32.20 -7.72
N ASN A 743 11.96 -31.77 -6.87
CA ASN A 743 11.40 -32.54 -5.77
C ASN A 743 10.21 -33.41 -6.21
N GLY A 744 9.83 -33.38 -7.49
CA GLY A 744 8.68 -34.10 -8.02
C GLY A 744 7.33 -33.46 -7.72
N LEU A 745 7.32 -32.19 -7.31
CA LEU A 745 6.13 -31.35 -7.12
C LEU A 745 5.81 -30.59 -8.40
N ALA A 746 4.57 -30.12 -8.58
CA ALA A 746 4.24 -29.28 -9.73
C ALA A 746 5.00 -27.95 -9.65
N ALA A 747 5.82 -27.66 -10.64
CA ALA A 747 6.64 -26.46 -10.72
C ALA A 747 5.84 -25.23 -11.14
N ILE A 748 4.85 -25.44 -12.01
CA ILE A 748 3.98 -24.39 -12.53
C ILE A 748 2.68 -24.47 -11.77
N ASP A 749 2.30 -23.33 -11.20
CA ASP A 749 0.98 -23.18 -10.63
C ASP A 749 -0.02 -23.21 -11.80
N THR A 750 -0.78 -24.30 -11.87
CA THR A 750 -1.82 -24.55 -12.88
C THR A 750 -2.86 -23.44 -12.99
N ASN A 751 -2.91 -22.51 -12.03
CA ASN A 751 -3.87 -21.41 -11.97
C ASN A 751 -3.32 -20.06 -12.43
N THR A 752 -2.02 -19.81 -12.23
CA THR A 752 -1.37 -18.54 -12.60
C THR A 752 -0.58 -18.64 -13.90
N GLY A 753 -0.20 -19.86 -14.31
CA GLY A 753 0.70 -20.10 -15.43
C GLY A 753 2.16 -19.75 -15.14
N PHE A 754 2.44 -19.25 -13.93
CA PHE A 754 3.79 -18.94 -13.44
C PHE A 754 4.35 -20.07 -12.59
N PHE A 755 5.65 -20.01 -12.31
CA PHE A 755 6.27 -20.90 -11.34
C PHE A 755 5.66 -20.69 -9.95
N ALA A 756 5.42 -21.79 -9.24
CA ALA A 756 5.05 -21.71 -7.83
C ALA A 756 6.21 -21.11 -7.03
N ASP A 757 5.92 -20.34 -5.98
CA ASP A 757 6.97 -19.84 -5.08
C ASP A 757 7.70 -20.98 -4.37
N SER A 758 7.01 -22.11 -4.16
CA SER A 758 7.59 -23.37 -3.67
C SER A 758 8.37 -24.17 -4.72
N SER A 759 8.40 -23.72 -5.97
CA SER A 759 9.07 -24.46 -7.03
C SER A 759 10.58 -24.49 -6.81
N HIS A 760 11.16 -25.63 -7.15
CA HIS A 760 12.60 -25.86 -7.08
C HIS A 760 13.11 -26.34 -8.44
N SER A 761 13.74 -25.45 -9.22
CA SER A 761 14.30 -25.85 -10.52
C SER A 761 15.48 -26.82 -10.36
N TYR A 762 15.68 -27.71 -11.33
CA TYR A 762 16.71 -28.77 -11.27
C TYR A 762 18.15 -28.23 -11.23
N TRP A 763 18.33 -26.95 -11.53
CA TRP A 763 19.63 -26.27 -11.55
C TRP A 763 19.83 -25.34 -10.36
N SER A 764 19.04 -25.50 -9.31
CA SER A 764 19.16 -24.73 -8.08
C SER A 764 19.63 -25.59 -6.92
N LEU A 765 20.38 -25.00 -6.00
CA LEU A 765 20.78 -25.66 -4.73
C LEU A 765 19.69 -25.55 -3.66
N PHE A 766 18.90 -24.49 -3.73
CA PHE A 766 17.78 -24.17 -2.83
C PHE A 766 16.54 -23.82 -3.65
N GLN A 767 15.39 -23.84 -2.98
CA GLN A 767 14.12 -23.38 -3.55
C GLN A 767 14.28 -21.96 -4.12
N ASP A 768 13.95 -21.79 -5.40
CA ASP A 768 14.23 -20.58 -6.17
C ASP A 768 12.96 -19.90 -6.71
N GLY A 769 11.83 -20.59 -6.69
CA GLY A 769 10.50 -19.99 -6.92
C GLY A 769 10.37 -19.23 -8.24
N ALA A 770 9.46 -18.24 -8.22
CA ALA A 770 9.11 -17.42 -9.38
C ALA A 770 10.09 -16.26 -9.66
N ASP A 771 10.99 -15.92 -8.73
CA ASP A 771 11.96 -14.84 -8.96
C ASP A 771 12.97 -15.28 -10.02
N VAL A 772 13.04 -14.49 -11.09
CA VAL A 772 13.95 -14.72 -12.21
C VAL A 772 15.40 -14.65 -11.76
N ARG A 773 15.72 -13.83 -10.76
CA ARG A 773 17.11 -13.60 -10.30
C ARG A 773 17.66 -14.76 -9.49
N GLU A 774 16.79 -15.60 -8.95
CA GLU A 774 17.16 -16.69 -8.06
C GLU A 774 17.24 -18.02 -8.82
N GLY A 775 18.22 -18.86 -8.44
CA GLY A 775 18.36 -20.23 -8.94
C GLY A 775 18.67 -20.34 -10.44
N GLY A 776 18.32 -21.49 -11.03
CA GLY A 776 18.50 -21.79 -12.44
C GLY A 776 19.96 -21.77 -12.90
N ALA A 777 20.15 -21.64 -14.21
CA ALA A 777 21.47 -21.58 -14.82
C ALA A 777 22.32 -20.41 -14.29
N ALA A 778 21.68 -19.28 -13.94
CA ALA A 778 22.39 -18.12 -13.39
C ALA A 778 23.14 -18.44 -12.09
N SER A 779 22.55 -19.28 -11.23
CA SER A 779 23.13 -19.69 -9.94
C SER A 779 24.31 -20.68 -10.06
N LEU A 780 24.47 -21.32 -11.22
CA LEU A 780 25.53 -22.32 -11.46
C LEU A 780 26.73 -21.78 -12.23
N LEU A 781 26.74 -20.48 -12.55
CA LEU A 781 27.78 -19.93 -13.41
C LEU A 781 29.14 -19.86 -12.68
N PRO A 782 30.16 -20.66 -13.06
CA PRO A 782 31.42 -20.72 -12.32
C PRO A 782 32.29 -19.49 -12.55
N LEU A 783 33.31 -19.26 -11.73
CA LEU A 783 34.30 -18.19 -11.96
C LEU A 783 35.18 -18.48 -13.19
N THR A 784 35.53 -19.74 -13.43
CA THR A 784 36.29 -20.18 -14.61
C THR A 784 35.35 -20.60 -15.73
N ARG A 785 34.97 -19.66 -16.60
CA ARG A 785 34.11 -19.91 -17.78
C ARG A 785 34.93 -19.99 -19.05
N ASN A 786 34.53 -20.88 -19.96
CA ASN A 786 35.09 -20.94 -21.31
C ASN A 786 34.38 -19.91 -22.19
N VAL A 787 34.86 -18.66 -22.17
CA VAL A 787 34.31 -17.56 -22.97
C VAL A 787 35.22 -17.28 -24.16
N TYR A 788 34.63 -17.23 -25.35
CA TYR A 788 35.35 -16.97 -26.60
C TYR A 788 34.65 -15.87 -27.39
N PHE A 789 35.42 -14.99 -28.03
CA PHE A 789 34.92 -14.03 -29.00
C PHE A 789 35.18 -14.54 -30.42
N PHE A 790 34.35 -14.14 -31.37
CA PHE A 790 34.56 -14.44 -32.79
C PHE A 790 33.94 -13.32 -33.63
N ASP A 791 34.61 -12.94 -34.71
CA ASP A 791 34.24 -11.82 -35.60
C ASP A 791 34.06 -12.26 -37.06
N GLY A 792 34.20 -13.56 -37.33
CA GLY A 792 34.10 -14.13 -38.67
C GLY A 792 34.09 -15.67 -38.68
N PRO A 793 33.96 -16.27 -39.88
CA PRO A 793 33.90 -17.72 -40.03
C PRO A 793 35.25 -18.38 -39.67
N GLY A 794 35.23 -19.38 -38.77
CA GLY A 794 36.43 -20.08 -38.34
C GLY A 794 36.21 -20.97 -37.11
N SER A 795 37.29 -21.50 -36.54
CA SER A 795 37.24 -22.29 -35.30
C SER A 795 37.05 -21.36 -34.09
N ILE A 796 35.86 -21.39 -33.48
CA ILE A 796 35.52 -20.52 -32.33
C ILE A 796 36.33 -20.90 -31.09
N VAL A 797 36.43 -22.19 -30.77
CA VAL A 797 37.16 -22.70 -29.59
C VAL A 797 38.65 -22.77 -29.90
N SER A 798 39.37 -21.68 -29.64
CA SER A 798 40.82 -21.61 -29.79
C SER A 798 41.42 -20.65 -28.75
N GLY A 799 42.71 -20.82 -28.42
CA GLY A 799 43.39 -19.93 -27.49
C GLY A 799 43.45 -18.46 -27.97
N ALA A 800 43.43 -18.24 -29.29
CA ALA A 800 43.42 -16.89 -29.88
C ALA A 800 42.09 -16.15 -29.67
N ASN A 801 40.99 -16.89 -29.51
CA ASN A 801 39.65 -16.34 -29.34
C ASN A 801 39.23 -16.25 -27.87
N GLN A 802 40.06 -16.72 -26.93
CA GLN A 802 39.69 -16.78 -25.52
C GLN A 802 39.54 -15.38 -24.93
N VAL A 803 38.38 -15.08 -24.34
CA VAL A 803 38.15 -13.82 -23.63
C VAL A 803 38.90 -13.89 -22.30
N HIS A 804 40.04 -13.23 -22.25
CA HIS A 804 40.91 -13.12 -21.09
C HIS A 804 41.74 -11.85 -21.20
N GLU A 805 42.02 -11.21 -20.07
CA GLU A 805 42.86 -10.03 -19.94
C GLU A 805 44.25 -10.22 -20.59
N ASN A 806 44.79 -11.45 -20.52
CA ASN A 806 46.06 -11.87 -21.09
C ASN A 806 46.02 -12.11 -22.62
N ASN A 807 44.85 -12.10 -23.25
CA ASN A 807 44.74 -12.29 -24.69
C ASN A 807 45.04 -10.98 -25.44
N SER A 808 46.24 -10.84 -25.96
CA SER A 808 46.68 -9.65 -26.70
C SER A 808 45.98 -9.45 -28.06
N ALA A 809 45.22 -10.44 -28.55
CA ALA A 809 44.44 -10.29 -29.78
C ALA A 809 43.19 -9.42 -29.59
N ILE A 810 42.63 -9.36 -28.36
CA ILE A 810 41.54 -8.45 -28.03
C ILE A 810 42.17 -7.11 -27.65
N THR A 811 42.19 -6.15 -28.57
CA THR A 811 42.83 -4.83 -28.35
C THR A 811 41.83 -3.80 -27.82
N THR A 812 42.33 -2.67 -27.31
CA THR A 812 41.49 -1.51 -26.94
C THR A 812 40.67 -1.00 -28.13
N THR A 813 41.23 -1.03 -29.34
CA THR A 813 40.51 -0.73 -30.59
C THR A 813 39.40 -1.74 -30.89
N THR A 814 39.61 -3.02 -30.58
CA THR A 814 38.58 -4.06 -30.80
C THR A 814 37.40 -3.88 -29.85
N MET A 815 37.65 -3.39 -28.64
CA MET A 815 36.63 -3.12 -27.62
C MET A 815 36.10 -1.67 -27.66
N ASP A 816 36.55 -0.87 -28.63
CA ASP A 816 36.23 0.56 -28.77
C ASP A 816 36.52 1.39 -27.51
N THR A 817 37.57 1.03 -26.76
CA THR A 817 37.98 1.74 -25.51
C THR A 817 39.04 2.81 -25.75
N ASP A 818 39.48 3.02 -27.00
CA ASP A 818 40.58 3.94 -27.34
C ASP A 818 40.30 5.41 -26.99
N GLY A 819 39.03 5.80 -26.92
CA GLY A 819 38.59 7.16 -26.58
C GLY A 819 38.54 7.45 -25.07
N GLU A 820 38.77 6.44 -24.23
CA GLU A 820 38.60 6.52 -22.78
C GLU A 820 39.86 7.01 -22.06
N ALA A 821 39.69 7.52 -20.84
CA ALA A 821 40.80 8.09 -20.05
C ALA A 821 41.86 7.04 -19.65
N ASP A 822 41.45 5.79 -19.45
CA ASP A 822 42.31 4.63 -19.24
C ASP A 822 41.86 3.45 -20.13
N PRO A 823 42.24 3.46 -21.42
CA PRO A 823 41.79 2.44 -22.38
C PRO A 823 42.18 1.03 -21.97
N GLN A 824 43.37 0.87 -21.40
CA GLN A 824 43.93 -0.43 -21.03
C GLN A 824 43.31 -0.94 -19.72
N GLY A 825 43.13 -0.08 -18.72
CA GLY A 825 42.43 -0.45 -17.49
C GLY A 825 40.96 -0.81 -17.74
N LEU A 826 40.26 -0.03 -18.58
CA LEU A 826 38.88 -0.34 -18.96
C LEU A 826 38.79 -1.66 -19.74
N ARG A 827 39.73 -1.92 -20.67
CA ARG A 827 39.83 -3.21 -21.37
C ARG A 827 39.94 -4.36 -20.38
N GLU A 828 40.81 -4.27 -19.36
CA GLU A 828 40.95 -5.32 -18.35
C GLU A 828 39.65 -5.53 -17.55
N ILE A 829 39.00 -4.44 -17.14
CA ILE A 829 37.73 -4.47 -16.39
C ILE A 829 36.62 -5.12 -17.22
N LEU A 830 36.45 -4.71 -18.48
CA LEU A 830 35.43 -5.26 -19.37
C LEU A 830 35.68 -6.74 -19.67
N LEU A 831 36.94 -7.15 -19.86
CA LEU A 831 37.28 -8.57 -20.04
C LEU A 831 36.97 -9.39 -18.79
N LYS A 832 37.30 -8.89 -17.58
CA LYS A 832 36.91 -9.53 -16.31
C LYS A 832 35.40 -9.69 -16.19
N TRP A 833 34.65 -8.62 -16.44
CA TRP A 833 33.19 -8.61 -16.37
C TRP A 833 32.55 -9.58 -17.37
N THR A 834 33.06 -9.59 -18.61
CA THR A 834 32.60 -10.47 -19.70
C THR A 834 32.85 -11.93 -19.35
N ARG A 835 33.97 -12.22 -18.69
CA ARG A 835 34.32 -13.57 -18.22
C ARG A 835 33.49 -14.02 -17.02
N GLY A 836 32.76 -13.11 -16.38
CA GLY A 836 31.87 -13.39 -15.26
C GLY A 836 32.49 -13.14 -13.89
N VAL A 837 33.53 -12.31 -13.79
CA VAL A 837 34.05 -11.83 -12.49
C VAL A 837 33.13 -10.73 -11.96
N ASP A 838 32.82 -10.79 -10.67
CA ASP A 838 32.00 -9.79 -9.99
C ASP A 838 32.77 -8.50 -9.66
N ILE A 839 33.18 -7.79 -10.69
CA ILE A 839 33.97 -6.55 -10.52
C ILE A 839 33.20 -5.39 -9.85
N LYS A 840 31.89 -5.52 -9.64
CA LYS A 840 31.02 -4.45 -9.11
C LYS A 840 30.31 -4.84 -7.82
N ASP A 841 30.61 -5.99 -7.24
CA ASP A 841 29.98 -6.48 -6.00
C ASP A 841 28.46 -6.54 -6.15
N TYR A 842 27.99 -7.27 -7.17
CA TYR A 842 26.57 -7.32 -7.54
C TYR A 842 25.69 -8.00 -6.48
N ASP A 843 26.27 -8.84 -5.62
CA ASP A 843 25.60 -9.48 -4.48
C ASP A 843 25.84 -8.77 -3.13
N GLY A 844 26.79 -7.83 -3.07
CA GLY A 844 26.97 -6.91 -1.96
C GLY A 844 27.63 -7.54 -0.74
N ASP A 845 28.50 -8.53 -0.96
CA ASP A 845 29.21 -9.23 0.11
C ASP A 845 30.64 -8.68 0.34
N GLY A 846 31.05 -7.70 -0.49
CA GLY A 846 32.35 -7.04 -0.43
C GLY A 846 33.45 -7.75 -1.22
N ASN A 847 33.16 -8.86 -1.91
CA ASN A 847 34.14 -9.67 -2.62
C ASN A 847 34.02 -9.53 -4.15
N ILE A 848 34.78 -8.59 -4.69
CA ILE A 848 34.80 -8.32 -6.14
C ILE A 848 35.59 -9.32 -7.00
N THR A 849 36.02 -10.44 -6.42
CA THR A 849 36.88 -11.44 -7.09
C THR A 849 36.17 -12.74 -7.41
N GLU A 850 34.90 -12.85 -7.02
CA GLU A 850 34.10 -14.06 -7.23
C GLU A 850 33.28 -14.04 -8.51
N SER A 851 32.47 -15.10 -8.67
CA SER A 851 31.65 -15.28 -9.87
C SER A 851 30.40 -14.43 -9.80
N ARG A 852 30.18 -13.61 -10.82
CA ARG A 852 28.92 -12.89 -11.02
C ARG A 852 27.82 -13.87 -11.42
N LEU A 853 26.90 -14.14 -10.50
CA LEU A 853 25.75 -15.06 -10.66
C LEU A 853 24.55 -14.39 -11.36
N GLN A 854 24.82 -13.66 -12.44
CA GLN A 854 23.78 -12.96 -13.20
C GLN A 854 23.91 -13.26 -14.70
N MET A 855 22.75 -13.45 -15.34
CA MET A 855 22.62 -13.63 -16.77
C MET A 855 21.75 -12.50 -17.35
N GLY A 856 21.99 -12.13 -18.61
CA GLY A 856 21.18 -11.14 -19.30
C GLY A 856 19.85 -11.72 -19.75
N ASP A 857 18.88 -10.85 -20.03
CA ASP A 857 17.58 -11.24 -20.51
C ASP A 857 17.65 -11.93 -21.88
N PRO A 858 16.96 -13.07 -22.05
CA PRO A 858 16.78 -13.73 -23.33
C PRO A 858 15.48 -13.30 -24.03
N ILE A 859 15.09 -12.01 -23.97
CA ILE A 859 13.77 -11.53 -24.43
C ILE A 859 13.43 -11.91 -25.89
N HIS A 860 14.42 -11.91 -26.77
CA HIS A 860 14.27 -12.23 -28.20
C HIS A 860 14.84 -13.61 -28.56
N SER A 861 15.08 -14.47 -27.58
CA SER A 861 15.84 -15.71 -27.76
C SER A 861 15.07 -16.91 -27.23
N GLN A 862 14.90 -17.90 -28.09
CA GLN A 862 14.41 -19.21 -27.69
C GLN A 862 15.59 -20.14 -27.40
N PRO A 863 15.60 -20.89 -26.28
CA PRO A 863 16.64 -21.88 -26.04
C PRO A 863 16.54 -23.03 -27.05
N VAL A 864 17.66 -23.37 -27.68
CA VAL A 864 17.78 -24.44 -28.68
C VAL A 864 18.63 -25.57 -28.14
N ILE A 865 18.15 -26.80 -28.26
CA ILE A 865 18.81 -27.98 -27.70
C ILE A 865 19.43 -28.79 -28.82
N VAL A 866 20.72 -29.08 -28.71
CA VAL A 866 21.50 -29.81 -29.70
C VAL A 866 22.11 -31.05 -29.06
N ASN A 867 21.80 -32.21 -29.62
CA ASN A 867 22.25 -33.50 -29.13
C ASN A 867 23.46 -33.96 -29.94
N TYR A 868 24.60 -34.19 -29.28
CA TYR A 868 25.87 -34.58 -29.92
C TYR A 868 26.19 -36.07 -29.75
N GLY A 869 25.37 -36.81 -28.98
CA GLY A 869 25.49 -38.25 -28.75
C GLY A 869 24.22 -38.85 -28.17
N ASN A 870 24.28 -40.10 -27.72
CA ASN A 870 23.11 -40.77 -27.10
C ASN A 870 22.72 -40.16 -25.75
N ASN A 871 23.67 -39.53 -25.03
CA ASN A 871 23.47 -38.93 -23.71
C ASN A 871 23.99 -37.49 -23.57
N ASP A 872 24.62 -36.92 -24.61
CA ASP A 872 25.27 -35.61 -24.52
C ASP A 872 24.42 -34.58 -25.26
N SER A 873 23.87 -33.61 -24.52
CA SER A 873 23.00 -32.56 -25.06
C SER A 873 23.44 -31.20 -24.53
N VAL A 874 23.41 -30.17 -25.38
CA VAL A 874 23.82 -28.80 -25.04
C VAL A 874 22.70 -27.84 -25.40
N ILE A 875 22.38 -26.92 -24.50
CA ILE A 875 21.37 -25.89 -24.69
C ILE A 875 22.05 -24.58 -25.04
N PHE A 876 21.65 -24.02 -26.16
CA PHE A 876 22.09 -22.73 -26.66
C PHE A 876 21.02 -21.67 -26.42
N ILE A 877 21.38 -20.55 -25.79
CA ILE A 877 20.48 -19.41 -25.61
C ILE A 877 21.25 -18.11 -25.78
N ALA A 878 20.70 -17.20 -26.60
CA ALA A 878 21.26 -15.87 -26.75
C ALA A 878 20.67 -14.91 -25.71
N THR A 879 21.46 -13.95 -25.23
CA THR A 879 20.99 -12.91 -24.32
C THR A 879 21.30 -11.53 -24.89
N ASN A 880 20.54 -10.52 -24.49
CA ASN A 880 20.75 -9.14 -24.93
C ASN A 880 22.09 -8.55 -24.44
N HIS A 881 22.81 -9.24 -23.55
CA HIS A 881 24.20 -8.92 -23.22
C HIS A 881 25.20 -9.26 -24.35
N GLY A 882 24.73 -9.78 -25.50
CA GLY A 882 25.58 -10.15 -26.63
C GLY A 882 26.26 -11.51 -26.49
N PHE A 883 25.80 -12.34 -25.54
CA PHE A 883 26.30 -13.70 -25.36
C PHE A 883 25.42 -14.71 -26.07
N LEU A 884 26.07 -15.72 -26.68
CA LEU A 884 25.46 -17.02 -26.95
C LEU A 884 25.95 -17.99 -25.89
N HIS A 885 25.09 -18.30 -24.92
CA HIS A 885 25.41 -19.26 -23.87
C HIS A 885 25.24 -20.69 -24.38
N ALA A 886 26.08 -21.59 -23.86
CA ALA A 886 26.00 -23.03 -24.07
C ALA A 886 26.04 -23.72 -22.70
N PHE A 887 24.93 -24.37 -22.32
CA PHE A 887 24.79 -25.08 -21.05
C PHE A 887 24.72 -26.58 -21.29
N ASP A 888 25.39 -27.36 -20.45
CA ASP A 888 25.20 -28.81 -20.42
C ASP A 888 23.79 -29.11 -19.91
N ALA A 889 23.05 -29.97 -20.63
CA ALA A 889 21.60 -30.07 -20.52
C ALA A 889 21.09 -30.80 -19.27
#